data_AF-A0A7S0AWM5-F1
#
_entry.id   AF-A0A7S0AWM5-F1
#
_cell.length_a   1.000
_cell.length_b   1.000
_cell.length_c   1.000
_cell.angle_alpha   90.00
_cell.angle_beta   90.00
_cell.angle_gamma   90.00
#
_symmetry.space_group_name_H-M   'P 1'
#
loop_
_entity.id
_entity.type
_entity.pdbx_description
1 polymer ?
#
loop_
_entity_poly.entity_id
_entity_poly.type
_entity_poly.pdbx_seq_one_letter_code
_entity_poly.pdbx_strand_id
1 'polypeptide(L)'
;GNQMARRPDDTAGYLIFQEGKCIEGDYYVIAVYDDPSECTISFSAYELENDCTYTYPLTYSEFDAIFKFDSELMNPSNQDGRFHWVIERLDFVQDNRGQKVLCLAQEPTPEADDEEELVQDTKKATSIAPAAVGGGKIDAATRAKLIKELDTQDDEKLHVSLVRSEGARKRFLAELHARRQLEQLKASQRLQKADEEREARLAKLDIIRQQQAAKAMQHREKEEAKKSTMQMLEVLMKQKEAQAIRRLIQEKDEKDRGMGREKDAARQRRKMQERSAAERKAIEDTKAKQLGRRRDEQVVIRERKIMQVNRELAEKVFEYKAEQRKLEIEKREEKDKIIEAEWARKREERREKEKQREEFEAMEDVRERLYLERETRRAMDEREYLFKQREIAAAEEAATQQRRSFAHKELMLQWKVDASKRAVAERDHKKREVRREKKVQEAEEARLRRFRETQFLESMQRSSLSPPRRPDAEDEEGSRERSPSQPPATTAGAEEMQAFQRTYEQQERQRRHAEREERRRIDDAKKDKLQQLKGKDPNTVEILRAQEWRKETQAQKERIEKAKLAKELAQEEEAQRLARKIADREETWERLETLRRARSRERELKRNEAAIRRAQGIPVGTALPQVL
;
A
#
# COMPACT_ATOMS: atom_id res chain seq x y z
N GLY A 1 -35.42 -27.88 15.48
CA GLY A 1 -35.80 -28.41 14.16
C GLY A 1 -35.96 -27.23 13.24
N ASN A 2 -35.07 -27.09 12.27
CA ASN A 2 -35.11 -26.00 11.30
C ASN A 2 -36.34 -26.17 10.40
N GLN A 3 -37.27 -25.23 10.45
CA GLN A 3 -38.27 -25.06 9.39
C GLN A 3 -37.52 -24.64 8.14
N MET A 4 -37.36 -25.57 7.19
CA MET A 4 -37.03 -25.24 5.82
C MET A 4 -38.16 -24.38 5.26
N ALA A 5 -37.81 -23.34 4.51
CA ALA A 5 -38.76 -22.44 3.84
C ALA A 5 -39.88 -23.24 3.18
N ARG A 6 -41.14 -22.83 3.40
CA ARG A 6 -42.30 -23.47 2.76
C ARG A 6 -42.13 -23.42 1.25
N ARG A 7 -42.32 -24.56 0.59
CA ARG A 7 -42.43 -24.65 -0.86
C ARG A 7 -43.60 -23.77 -1.33
N PRO A 8 -43.42 -22.89 -2.33
CA PRO A 8 -44.48 -22.10 -2.94
C PRO A 8 -45.49 -23.02 -3.61
N ASP A 9 -46.77 -22.77 -3.38
CA ASP A 9 -47.86 -23.58 -3.92
C ASP A 9 -47.89 -23.57 -5.46
N ASP A 10 -47.30 -22.55 -6.10
CA ASP A 10 -47.26 -22.37 -7.56
C ASP A 10 -46.02 -22.99 -8.26
N THR A 11 -45.15 -23.72 -7.52
CA THR A 11 -43.93 -24.33 -8.10
C THR A 11 -43.99 -25.86 -8.09
N ALA A 12 -44.20 -26.45 -9.27
CA ALA A 12 -44.00 -27.88 -9.52
C ALA A 12 -42.50 -28.19 -9.76
N GLY A 13 -42.06 -29.43 -9.51
CA GLY A 13 -40.65 -29.83 -9.68
C GLY A 13 -39.80 -30.00 -8.41
N TYR A 14 -38.51 -30.30 -8.59
CA TYR A 14 -37.52 -30.54 -7.53
C TYR A 14 -36.50 -29.38 -7.47
N LEU A 15 -36.09 -29.00 -6.26
CA LEU A 15 -35.08 -27.95 -6.06
C LEU A 15 -33.70 -28.44 -6.54
N ILE A 16 -33.09 -27.73 -7.47
CA ILE A 16 -31.79 -28.10 -8.07
C ILE A 16 -30.67 -27.11 -7.76
N PHE A 17 -30.97 -25.82 -7.59
CA PHE A 17 -29.97 -24.78 -7.35
C PHE A 17 -30.54 -23.68 -6.46
N GLN A 18 -29.69 -23.04 -5.65
CA GLN A 18 -30.10 -21.97 -4.75
C GLN A 18 -28.96 -20.98 -4.52
N GLU A 19 -29.25 -19.69 -4.65
CA GLU A 19 -28.29 -18.59 -4.50
C GLU A 19 -28.98 -17.35 -3.90
N GLY A 20 -28.24 -16.52 -3.17
CA GLY A 20 -28.77 -15.25 -2.64
C GLY A 20 -28.48 -14.10 -3.61
N LYS A 21 -29.45 -13.22 -3.84
CA LYS A 21 -29.28 -12.05 -4.71
C LYS A 21 -29.92 -10.80 -4.11
N CYS A 22 -29.27 -9.64 -4.28
CA CYS A 22 -29.87 -8.34 -4.00
C CYS A 22 -30.51 -7.78 -5.28
N ILE A 23 -31.79 -7.43 -5.23
CA ILE A 23 -32.54 -6.82 -6.34
C ILE A 23 -33.23 -5.57 -5.78
N GLU A 24 -33.02 -4.40 -6.39
CA GLU A 24 -33.57 -3.11 -5.92
C GLU A 24 -33.26 -2.75 -4.44
N GLY A 25 -32.18 -3.29 -3.86
CA GLY A 25 -31.78 -3.04 -2.46
C GLY A 25 -32.36 -4.03 -1.44
N ASP A 26 -33.25 -4.93 -1.87
CA ASP A 26 -33.81 -5.99 -1.03
C ASP A 26 -33.09 -7.31 -1.28
N TYR A 27 -32.90 -8.11 -0.22
CA TYR A 27 -32.25 -9.43 -0.32
C TYR A 27 -33.28 -10.53 -0.57
N TYR A 28 -33.10 -11.22 -1.69
CA TYR A 28 -33.89 -12.37 -2.09
C TYR A 28 -33.06 -13.65 -2.05
N VAL A 29 -33.71 -14.73 -1.66
CA VAL A 29 -33.18 -16.07 -1.89
C VAL A 29 -33.76 -16.56 -3.22
N ILE A 30 -32.91 -16.82 -4.20
CA ILE A 30 -33.33 -17.33 -5.51
C ILE A 30 -33.18 -18.85 -5.52
N ALA A 31 -34.26 -19.57 -5.78
CA ALA A 31 -34.28 -21.02 -5.88
C ALA A 31 -34.71 -21.45 -7.27
N VAL A 32 -34.04 -22.45 -7.82
CA VAL A 32 -34.32 -23.00 -9.15
C VAL A 32 -34.95 -24.38 -9.00
N TYR A 33 -36.14 -24.54 -9.56
CA TYR A 33 -36.85 -25.82 -9.59
C TYR A 33 -36.88 -26.36 -11.02
N ASP A 34 -36.64 -27.66 -11.15
CA ASP A 34 -36.79 -28.38 -12.41
C ASP A 34 -38.05 -29.25 -12.37
N ASP A 35 -38.94 -29.06 -13.34
CA ASP A 35 -40.10 -29.90 -13.57
C ASP A 35 -39.96 -30.67 -14.90
N PRO A 36 -39.54 -31.95 -14.84
CA PRO A 36 -39.40 -32.80 -16.02
C PRO A 36 -40.75 -33.13 -16.67
N SER A 37 -41.86 -33.00 -15.93
CA SER A 37 -43.18 -33.36 -16.42
C SER A 37 -43.78 -32.29 -17.33
N GLU A 38 -43.49 -31.03 -17.04
CA GLU A 38 -43.89 -29.88 -17.85
C GLU A 38 -42.77 -29.38 -18.77
N CYS A 39 -41.55 -29.94 -18.66
CA CYS A 39 -40.34 -29.49 -19.35
C CYS A 39 -40.02 -28.00 -19.07
N THR A 40 -40.20 -27.59 -17.82
CA THR A 40 -40.02 -26.21 -17.36
C THR A 40 -39.00 -26.13 -16.22
N ILE A 41 -38.23 -25.05 -16.22
CA ILE A 41 -37.35 -24.64 -15.13
C ILE A 41 -37.93 -23.35 -14.57
N SER A 42 -38.18 -23.30 -13.27
CA SER A 42 -38.75 -22.12 -12.61
C SER A 42 -37.77 -21.50 -11.62
N PHE A 43 -37.54 -20.19 -11.79
CA PHE A 43 -36.74 -19.37 -10.88
C PHE A 43 -37.67 -18.69 -9.89
N SER A 44 -37.48 -18.92 -8.60
CA SER A 44 -38.34 -18.40 -7.53
C SER A 44 -37.53 -17.48 -6.62
N ALA A 45 -37.93 -16.22 -6.53
CA ALA A 45 -37.35 -15.24 -5.62
C ALA A 45 -38.17 -15.13 -4.34
N TYR A 46 -37.56 -15.48 -3.20
CA TYR A 46 -38.17 -15.38 -1.88
C TYR A 46 -37.70 -14.12 -1.17
N GLU A 47 -38.65 -13.27 -0.83
CA GLU A 47 -38.40 -12.06 -0.05
C GLU A 47 -38.40 -12.39 1.45
N LEU A 48 -37.31 -12.05 2.14
CA LEU A 48 -37.15 -12.39 3.56
C LEU A 48 -38.05 -11.57 4.50
N GLU A 49 -38.54 -10.41 4.07
CA GLU A 49 -39.31 -9.50 4.93
C GLU A 49 -40.81 -9.77 4.89
N ASN A 50 -41.34 -10.07 3.70
CA ASN A 50 -42.79 -10.13 3.45
C ASN A 50 -43.31 -11.55 3.17
N ASP A 51 -42.45 -12.58 3.26
CA ASP A 51 -42.73 -13.98 2.90
C ASP A 51 -43.35 -14.14 1.49
N CYS A 52 -43.15 -13.16 0.62
CA CYS A 52 -43.67 -13.16 -0.75
C CYS A 52 -42.73 -13.95 -1.66
N THR A 53 -43.31 -14.72 -2.58
CA THR A 53 -42.55 -15.48 -3.59
C THR A 53 -42.95 -15.03 -4.98
N TYR A 54 -41.95 -14.73 -5.80
CA TYR A 54 -42.12 -14.36 -7.20
C TYR A 54 -41.50 -15.42 -8.10
N THR A 55 -42.23 -15.89 -9.11
CA THR A 55 -41.78 -16.99 -9.98
C THR A 55 -41.58 -16.53 -11.42
N TYR A 56 -40.53 -17.04 -12.06
CA TYR A 56 -40.23 -16.85 -13.47
C TYR A 56 -40.01 -18.22 -14.13
N PRO A 57 -41.04 -18.79 -14.78
CA PRO A 57 -40.92 -20.08 -15.47
C PRO A 57 -40.34 -19.92 -16.87
N LEU A 58 -39.45 -20.83 -17.25
CA LEU A 58 -38.89 -20.97 -18.60
C LEU A 58 -39.06 -22.41 -19.08
N THR A 59 -39.48 -22.60 -20.33
CA THR A 59 -39.40 -23.93 -20.95
C THR A 59 -37.94 -24.29 -21.22
N TYR A 60 -37.60 -25.58 -21.30
CA TYR A 60 -36.24 -26.02 -21.66
C TYR A 60 -35.75 -25.39 -22.97
N SER A 61 -36.64 -25.23 -23.95
CA SER A 61 -36.32 -24.59 -25.23
C SER A 61 -35.99 -23.11 -25.11
N GLU A 62 -36.69 -22.38 -24.24
CA GLU A 62 -36.40 -20.96 -23.97
C GLU A 62 -35.09 -20.82 -23.18
N PHE A 63 -34.88 -21.70 -22.20
CA PHE A 63 -33.66 -21.73 -21.39
C PHE A 63 -32.42 -22.01 -22.24
N ASP A 64 -32.49 -22.92 -23.22
CA ASP A 64 -31.39 -23.17 -24.18
C ASP A 64 -31.19 -22.01 -25.16
N ALA A 65 -32.29 -21.36 -25.59
CA ALA A 65 -32.21 -20.25 -26.54
C ALA A 65 -31.47 -19.01 -25.99
N ILE A 66 -31.47 -18.83 -24.67
CA ILE A 66 -30.75 -17.73 -23.99
C ILE A 66 -29.23 -17.81 -24.27
N PHE A 67 -28.66 -19.00 -24.30
CA PHE A 67 -27.19 -19.20 -24.36
C PHE A 67 -26.65 -19.50 -25.76
N LYS A 68 -27.48 -19.41 -26.81
CA LYS A 68 -27.10 -19.77 -28.19
C LYS A 68 -25.92 -18.97 -28.77
N PHE A 69 -25.58 -17.83 -28.16
CA PHE A 69 -24.48 -16.95 -28.58
C PHE A 69 -23.29 -16.95 -27.60
N ASP A 70 -23.38 -17.68 -26.49
CA ASP A 70 -22.33 -17.78 -25.49
C ASP A 70 -21.67 -19.16 -25.56
N SER A 71 -20.47 -19.22 -26.14
CA SER A 71 -19.77 -20.49 -26.39
C SER A 71 -19.39 -21.25 -25.12
N GLU A 72 -19.28 -20.57 -23.97
CA GLU A 72 -18.92 -21.20 -22.69
C GLU A 72 -20.15 -21.77 -21.97
N LEU A 73 -21.29 -21.07 -22.08
CA LEU A 73 -22.56 -21.47 -21.45
C LEU A 73 -23.45 -22.34 -22.36
N MET A 74 -23.10 -22.50 -23.64
CA MET A 74 -23.80 -23.43 -24.55
C MET A 74 -23.54 -24.91 -24.21
N ASN A 75 -22.52 -25.22 -23.41
CA ASN A 75 -22.23 -26.59 -23.00
C ASN A 75 -23.27 -27.09 -21.97
N PRO A 76 -24.06 -28.15 -22.29
CA PRO A 76 -25.08 -28.67 -21.37
C PRO A 76 -24.53 -29.20 -20.05
N SER A 77 -23.22 -29.48 -19.97
CA SER A 77 -22.59 -29.96 -18.73
C SER A 77 -22.39 -28.85 -17.67
N ASN A 78 -22.52 -27.57 -18.04
CA ASN A 78 -22.33 -26.44 -17.15
C ASN A 78 -23.67 -25.86 -16.69
N GLN A 79 -24.51 -26.68 -16.05
CA GLN A 79 -25.84 -26.27 -15.62
C GLN A 79 -25.80 -25.15 -14.57
N ASP A 80 -24.90 -25.26 -13.59
CA ASP A 80 -24.75 -24.26 -12.51
C ASP A 80 -24.36 -22.88 -13.06
N GLY A 81 -23.43 -22.81 -14.02
CA GLY A 81 -23.05 -21.55 -14.66
C GLY A 81 -24.20 -20.91 -15.44
N ARG A 82 -25.07 -21.74 -16.04
CA ARG A 82 -26.27 -21.26 -16.73
C ARG A 82 -27.33 -20.74 -15.75
N PHE A 83 -27.51 -21.41 -14.61
CA PHE A 83 -28.42 -20.92 -13.56
C PHE A 83 -27.93 -19.60 -12.98
N HIS A 84 -26.64 -19.51 -12.64
CA HIS A 84 -26.03 -18.30 -12.14
C HIS A 84 -26.18 -17.11 -13.12
N TRP A 85 -25.93 -17.33 -14.42
CA TRP A 85 -26.09 -16.28 -15.44
C TRP A 85 -27.51 -15.72 -15.51
N VAL A 86 -28.52 -16.58 -15.38
CA VAL A 86 -29.93 -16.16 -15.34
C VAL A 86 -30.18 -15.38 -14.04
N ILE A 87 -29.72 -15.92 -12.91
CA ILE A 87 -29.89 -15.32 -11.59
C ILE A 87 -29.33 -13.89 -11.57
N GLU A 88 -28.12 -13.66 -12.07
CA GLU A 88 -27.50 -12.31 -12.17
C GLU A 88 -28.36 -11.30 -12.92
N ARG A 89 -29.22 -11.74 -13.84
CA ARG A 89 -30.04 -10.89 -14.71
C ARG A 89 -31.52 -10.85 -14.32
N LEU A 90 -31.93 -11.54 -13.26
CA LEU A 90 -33.29 -11.46 -12.73
C LEU A 90 -33.58 -10.08 -12.15
N ASP A 91 -34.64 -9.44 -12.62
CA ASP A 91 -35.05 -8.11 -12.16
C ASP A 91 -36.58 -8.04 -12.01
N PHE A 92 -37.09 -7.04 -11.29
CA PHE A 92 -38.52 -6.82 -11.13
C PHE A 92 -39.05 -5.78 -12.13
N VAL A 93 -40.14 -6.12 -12.80
CA VAL A 93 -40.92 -5.17 -13.61
C VAL A 93 -42.34 -5.09 -13.05
N GLN A 94 -42.90 -3.89 -13.05
CA GLN A 94 -44.31 -3.71 -12.68
C GLN A 94 -45.19 -4.12 -13.87
N ASP A 95 -46.07 -5.10 -13.68
CA ASP A 95 -47.11 -5.43 -14.65
C ASP A 95 -48.09 -4.25 -14.79
N ASN A 96 -48.93 -4.25 -15.82
CA ASN A 96 -49.96 -3.24 -16.10
C ASN A 96 -50.97 -3.02 -14.95
N ARG A 97 -50.94 -3.90 -13.93
CA ARG A 97 -51.74 -3.85 -12.70
C ARG A 97 -50.98 -3.28 -11.50
N GLY A 98 -49.72 -2.87 -11.67
CA GLY A 98 -48.84 -2.38 -10.60
C GLY A 98 -48.28 -3.46 -9.69
N GLN A 99 -48.37 -4.74 -10.08
CA GLN A 99 -47.79 -5.86 -9.32
C GLN A 99 -46.35 -6.12 -9.76
N LYS A 100 -45.45 -6.37 -8.81
CA LYS A 100 -44.07 -6.79 -9.09
C LYS A 100 -44.08 -8.17 -9.73
N VAL A 101 -43.47 -8.32 -10.91
CA VAL A 101 -43.29 -9.59 -11.61
C VAL A 101 -41.80 -9.76 -11.91
N LEU A 102 -41.29 -10.97 -11.68
CA LEU A 102 -39.90 -11.32 -11.93
C LEU A 102 -39.68 -11.51 -13.44
N CYS A 103 -38.62 -10.92 -13.98
CA CYS A 103 -38.29 -10.98 -15.40
C CYS A 103 -36.78 -11.04 -15.63
N LEU A 104 -36.37 -11.31 -16.87
CA LEU A 104 -34.97 -11.40 -17.26
C LEU A 104 -34.53 -10.11 -17.97
N ALA A 105 -33.59 -9.37 -17.37
CA ALA A 105 -33.01 -8.17 -17.95
C ALA A 105 -31.92 -8.49 -18.99
N GLN A 106 -31.66 -7.55 -19.91
CA GLN A 106 -30.64 -7.70 -20.95
C GLN A 106 -29.22 -7.50 -20.40
N GLU A 107 -29.08 -6.70 -19.35
CA GLU A 107 -27.83 -6.45 -18.63
C GLU A 107 -27.92 -7.07 -17.23
N PRO A 108 -26.81 -7.53 -16.61
CA PRO A 108 -26.80 -7.97 -15.22
C PRO A 108 -27.41 -6.90 -14.32
N THR A 109 -28.25 -7.31 -13.37
CA THR A 109 -28.83 -6.39 -12.39
C THR A 109 -27.65 -5.75 -11.66
N PRO A 110 -27.56 -4.41 -11.62
CA PRO A 110 -26.49 -3.74 -10.88
C PRO A 110 -26.60 -4.21 -9.44
N GLU A 111 -25.58 -4.92 -8.95
CA GLU A 111 -25.47 -5.20 -7.53
C GLU A 111 -25.51 -3.84 -6.84
N ALA A 112 -26.44 -3.68 -5.88
CA ALA A 112 -26.49 -2.49 -5.05
C ALA A 112 -25.20 -2.46 -4.21
N ASP A 113 -24.14 -1.95 -4.83
CA ASP A 113 -22.92 -1.57 -4.15
C ASP A 113 -23.31 -0.50 -3.13
N ASP A 114 -23.04 -0.81 -1.87
CA ASP A 114 -22.91 0.17 -0.79
C ASP A 114 -22.09 1.36 -1.32
N GLU A 115 -22.81 2.45 -1.58
CA GLU A 115 -22.39 3.84 -1.73
C GLU A 115 -21.03 4.13 -2.43
N GLU A 116 -21.18 4.79 -3.59
CA GLU A 116 -20.24 5.71 -4.25
C GLU A 116 -19.08 5.13 -5.08
N GLU A 117 -19.28 5.01 -6.40
CA GLU A 117 -18.27 5.48 -7.35
C GLU A 117 -18.89 5.98 -8.68
N LEU A 118 -18.91 7.31 -8.80
CA LEU A 118 -19.23 8.06 -10.01
C LEU A 118 -18.01 7.98 -10.94
N VAL A 119 -18.03 7.15 -11.98
CA VAL A 119 -17.06 7.25 -13.10
C VAL A 119 -17.78 7.23 -14.44
N GLN A 120 -17.53 8.32 -15.16
CA GLN A 120 -18.02 8.70 -16.46
C GLN A 120 -17.71 7.67 -17.57
N ASP A 121 -18.71 7.46 -18.41
CA ASP A 121 -18.70 7.27 -19.86
C ASP A 121 -17.33 7.04 -20.53
N THR A 122 -17.14 5.84 -21.08
CA THR A 122 -16.39 5.69 -22.33
C THR A 122 -17.21 4.89 -23.35
N LYS A 123 -17.71 5.63 -24.34
CA LYS A 123 -18.37 5.13 -25.55
C LYS A 123 -17.49 4.07 -26.22
N LYS A 124 -17.96 2.83 -26.28
CA LYS A 124 -17.39 1.78 -27.14
C LYS A 124 -17.64 2.15 -28.60
N ALA A 125 -16.55 2.42 -29.30
CA ALA A 125 -16.52 2.57 -30.74
C ALA A 125 -17.01 1.29 -31.42
N THR A 126 -17.93 1.48 -32.35
CA THR A 126 -18.38 0.53 -33.36
C THR A 126 -17.20 -0.01 -34.16
N SER A 127 -16.75 -1.22 -33.85
CA SER A 127 -15.87 -1.98 -34.73
C SER A 127 -16.70 -2.59 -35.85
N ILE A 128 -16.61 -1.96 -37.02
CA ILE A 128 -17.08 -2.48 -38.31
C ILE A 128 -16.38 -3.81 -38.58
N ALA A 129 -17.18 -4.88 -38.73
CA ALA A 129 -16.73 -6.17 -39.18
C ALA A 129 -16.12 -6.07 -40.60
N PRO A 130 -14.90 -6.57 -40.86
CA PRO A 130 -14.44 -6.74 -42.23
C PRO A 130 -15.21 -7.90 -42.87
N ALA A 131 -15.92 -7.58 -43.94
CA ALA A 131 -16.64 -8.53 -44.78
C ALA A 131 -15.73 -9.68 -45.23
N ALA A 132 -16.24 -10.90 -45.09
CA ALA A 132 -15.65 -12.12 -45.61
C ALA A 132 -15.39 -11.97 -47.13
N VAL A 133 -14.12 -11.92 -47.52
CA VAL A 133 -13.70 -12.09 -48.91
C VAL A 133 -13.78 -13.58 -49.23
N GLY A 134 -14.69 -13.91 -50.14
CA GLY A 134 -14.97 -15.26 -50.58
C GLY A 134 -13.75 -15.99 -51.14
N GLY A 135 -13.71 -17.30 -50.89
CA GLY A 135 -12.76 -18.22 -51.47
C GLY A 135 -12.92 -18.30 -52.99
N GLY A 136 -12.10 -17.55 -53.72
CA GLY A 136 -11.87 -17.67 -55.15
C GLY A 136 -10.42 -18.08 -55.41
N LYS A 137 -10.21 -19.07 -56.26
CA LYS A 137 -8.89 -19.60 -56.65
C LYS A 137 -7.98 -18.46 -57.14
N ILE A 138 -6.88 -18.22 -56.42
CA ILE A 138 -5.86 -17.22 -56.76
C ILE A 138 -5.11 -17.69 -58.02
N ASP A 139 -5.14 -16.86 -59.06
CA ASP A 139 -4.44 -17.08 -60.32
C ASP A 139 -2.90 -17.10 -60.14
N ALA A 140 -2.18 -17.86 -60.96
CA ALA A 140 -0.74 -18.08 -60.80
C ALA A 140 0.08 -16.78 -60.90
N ALA A 141 -0.41 -15.80 -61.67
CA ALA A 141 0.21 -14.49 -61.81
C ALA A 141 0.08 -13.61 -60.55
N THR A 142 -1.03 -13.69 -59.82
CA THR A 142 -1.21 -13.00 -58.54
C THR A 142 -0.44 -13.70 -57.43
N ARG A 143 -0.29 -15.03 -57.49
CA ARG A 143 0.59 -15.79 -56.58
C ARG A 143 2.06 -15.38 -56.71
N ALA A 144 2.55 -15.18 -57.94
CA ALA A 144 3.93 -14.75 -58.19
C ALA A 144 4.20 -13.30 -57.74
N LYS A 145 3.22 -12.39 -57.87
CA LYS A 145 3.31 -11.02 -57.35
C LYS A 145 3.30 -10.98 -55.82
N LEU A 146 2.44 -11.77 -55.18
CA LEU A 146 2.37 -11.86 -53.72
C LEU A 146 3.64 -12.47 -53.12
N ILE A 147 4.29 -13.44 -53.78
CA ILE A 147 5.59 -13.98 -53.33
C ILE A 147 6.69 -12.91 -53.42
N LYS A 148 6.68 -12.08 -54.48
CA LYS A 148 7.64 -10.99 -54.66
C LYS A 148 7.43 -9.81 -53.70
N GLU A 149 6.18 -9.56 -53.31
CA GLU A 149 5.84 -8.62 -52.24
C GLU A 149 6.16 -9.19 -50.84
N LEU A 150 6.06 -10.51 -50.64
CA LEU A 150 6.47 -11.16 -49.38
C LEU A 150 7.99 -11.07 -49.16
N ASP A 151 8.77 -11.21 -50.25
CA ASP A 151 10.24 -11.15 -50.22
C ASP A 151 10.77 -9.71 -50.06
N THR A 152 9.89 -8.71 -50.16
CA THR A 152 10.19 -7.27 -49.97
C THR A 152 9.43 -6.66 -48.79
N GLN A 153 8.74 -7.46 -47.97
CA GLN A 153 8.22 -7.00 -46.69
C GLN A 153 9.37 -6.85 -45.70
N ASP A 154 9.98 -5.66 -45.75
CA ASP A 154 10.92 -5.05 -44.82
C ASP A 154 10.88 -5.68 -43.41
N ASP A 155 11.95 -6.39 -43.06
CA ASP A 155 12.26 -6.78 -41.68
C ASP A 155 12.19 -5.59 -40.71
N GLU A 156 12.41 -4.36 -41.21
CA GLU A 156 12.25 -3.12 -40.45
C GLU A 156 10.79 -2.83 -40.06
N LYS A 157 9.81 -3.09 -40.92
CA LYS A 157 8.38 -2.92 -40.57
C LYS A 157 7.93 -4.00 -39.60
N LEU A 158 8.46 -5.21 -39.75
CA LEU A 158 8.21 -6.32 -38.82
C LEU A 158 8.82 -6.00 -37.45
N HIS A 159 10.06 -5.49 -37.40
CA HIS A 159 10.71 -5.03 -36.17
C HIS A 159 10.01 -3.82 -35.52
N VAL A 160 9.54 -2.84 -36.31
CA VAL A 160 8.77 -1.70 -35.77
C VAL A 160 7.40 -2.14 -35.22
N SER A 161 6.74 -3.11 -35.87
CA SER A 161 5.50 -3.68 -35.36
C SER A 161 5.74 -4.54 -34.10
N LEU A 162 6.86 -5.25 -34.02
CA LEU A 162 7.29 -6.00 -32.83
C LEU A 162 7.63 -5.06 -31.67
N VAL A 163 8.37 -3.98 -31.90
CA VAL A 163 8.70 -3.00 -30.84
C VAL A 163 7.46 -2.26 -30.37
N ARG A 164 6.50 -1.97 -31.26
CA ARG A 164 5.18 -1.43 -30.86
C ARG A 164 4.37 -2.44 -30.06
N SER A 165 4.37 -3.72 -30.43
CA SER A 165 3.65 -4.76 -29.69
C SER A 165 4.30 -5.08 -28.34
N GLU A 166 5.62 -5.01 -28.23
CA GLU A 166 6.34 -5.09 -26.96
C GLU A 166 6.09 -3.87 -26.07
N GLY A 167 6.07 -2.67 -26.64
CA GLY A 167 5.69 -1.45 -25.92
C GLY A 167 4.25 -1.52 -25.39
N ALA A 168 3.32 -2.02 -26.21
CA ALA A 168 1.94 -2.27 -25.80
C ALA A 168 1.85 -3.35 -24.71
N ARG A 169 2.61 -4.45 -24.84
CA ARG A 169 2.71 -5.51 -23.82
C ARG A 169 3.24 -4.99 -22.49
N LYS A 170 4.29 -4.16 -22.51
CA LYS A 170 4.84 -3.54 -21.29
C LYS A 170 3.84 -2.61 -20.61
N ARG A 171 3.10 -1.81 -21.39
CA ARG A 171 2.02 -0.96 -20.85
C ARG A 171 0.87 -1.77 -20.28
N PHE A 172 0.45 -2.82 -20.98
CA PHE A 172 -0.58 -3.74 -20.52
C PHE A 172 -0.17 -4.45 -19.22
N LEU A 173 1.07 -4.95 -19.14
CA LEU A 173 1.59 -5.56 -17.91
C LEU A 173 1.68 -4.55 -16.77
N ALA A 174 2.15 -3.32 -17.03
CA ALA A 174 2.18 -2.26 -16.04
C ALA A 174 0.77 -1.89 -15.54
N GLU A 175 -0.21 -1.81 -16.44
CA GLU A 175 -1.62 -1.58 -16.09
C GLU A 175 -2.19 -2.75 -15.28
N LEU A 176 -1.86 -3.99 -15.64
CA LEU A 176 -2.28 -5.20 -14.90
C LEU A 176 -1.66 -5.24 -13.50
N HIS A 177 -0.38 -4.89 -13.37
CA HIS A 177 0.27 -4.76 -12.06
C HIS A 177 -0.34 -3.62 -11.23
N ALA A 178 -0.65 -2.48 -11.85
CA ALA A 178 -1.33 -1.37 -11.17
C ALA A 178 -2.73 -1.77 -10.71
N ARG A 179 -3.51 -2.46 -11.53
CA ARG A 179 -4.83 -3.01 -11.14
C ARG A 179 -4.72 -4.00 -9.98
N ARG A 180 -3.74 -4.92 -10.03
CA ARG A 180 -3.50 -5.87 -8.95
C ARG A 180 -3.09 -5.19 -7.65
N GLN A 181 -2.25 -4.14 -7.70
CA GLN A 181 -1.90 -3.36 -6.52
C GLN A 181 -3.12 -2.61 -5.95
N LEU A 182 -3.97 -2.06 -6.82
CA LEU A 182 -5.20 -1.38 -6.43
C LEU A 182 -6.18 -2.36 -5.78
N GLU A 183 -6.31 -3.56 -6.33
CA GLU A 183 -7.12 -4.64 -5.77
C GLU A 183 -6.57 -5.14 -4.42
N GLN A 184 -5.25 -5.26 -4.28
CA GLN A 184 -4.61 -5.54 -2.98
C GLN A 184 -4.88 -4.44 -1.95
N LEU A 185 -4.83 -3.16 -2.35
CA LEU A 185 -5.17 -2.05 -1.48
C LEU A 185 -6.64 -2.08 -1.08
N LYS A 186 -7.56 -2.35 -2.03
CA LYS A 186 -8.99 -2.54 -1.74
C LYS A 186 -9.21 -3.71 -0.77
N ALA A 187 -8.54 -4.84 -0.96
CA ALA A 187 -8.60 -5.98 -0.05
C ALA A 187 -8.08 -5.62 1.35
N SER A 188 -6.99 -4.85 1.44
CA SER A 188 -6.46 -4.37 2.72
C SER A 188 -7.39 -3.40 3.44
N GLN A 189 -8.08 -2.52 2.70
CA GLN A 189 -9.09 -1.61 3.25
C GLN A 189 -10.32 -2.37 3.75
N ARG A 190 -10.76 -3.41 3.02
CA ARG A 190 -11.84 -4.30 3.48
C ARG A 190 -11.47 -5.01 4.79
N LEU A 191 -10.23 -5.48 4.89
CA LEU A 191 -9.73 -6.10 6.12
C LEU A 191 -9.69 -5.08 7.28
N GLN A 192 -9.20 -3.86 7.04
CA GLN A 192 -9.20 -2.79 8.03
C GLN A 192 -10.61 -2.43 8.50
N LYS A 193 -11.58 -2.25 7.58
CA LYS A 193 -12.98 -2.01 7.94
C LYS A 193 -13.56 -3.15 8.77
N ALA A 194 -13.27 -4.41 8.41
CA ALA A 194 -13.73 -5.57 9.18
C ALA A 194 -13.13 -5.60 10.60
N ASP A 195 -11.88 -5.20 10.77
CA ASP A 195 -11.23 -5.08 12.07
C ASP A 195 -11.80 -3.92 12.89
N GLU A 196 -12.03 -2.75 12.28
CA GLU A 196 -12.69 -1.60 12.91
C GLU A 196 -14.11 -1.95 13.36
N GLU A 197 -14.88 -2.70 12.56
CA GLU A 197 -16.20 -3.19 12.96
C GLU A 197 -16.13 -4.17 14.13
N ARG A 198 -15.13 -5.06 14.15
CA ARG A 198 -14.91 -5.98 15.27
C ARG A 198 -14.58 -5.22 16.55
N GLU A 199 -13.70 -4.21 16.46
CA GLU A 199 -13.37 -3.34 17.58
C GLU A 199 -14.59 -2.55 18.06
N ALA A 200 -15.40 -2.01 17.14
CA ALA A 200 -16.65 -1.32 17.48
C ALA A 200 -17.68 -2.24 18.16
N ARG A 201 -17.78 -3.51 17.73
CA ARG A 201 -18.63 -4.52 18.39
C ARG A 201 -18.13 -4.86 19.79
N LEU A 202 -16.81 -5.02 19.97
CA LEU A 202 -16.21 -5.23 21.29
C LEU A 202 -16.44 -4.03 22.22
N ALA A 203 -16.25 -2.81 21.72
CA ALA A 203 -16.52 -1.58 22.47
C ALA A 203 -18.01 -1.48 22.89
N LYS A 204 -18.94 -1.84 22.00
CA LYS A 204 -20.38 -1.92 22.33
C LYS A 204 -20.65 -2.96 23.41
N LEU A 205 -20.03 -4.14 23.35
CA LEU A 205 -20.17 -5.18 24.37
C LEU A 205 -19.63 -4.72 25.72
N ASP A 206 -18.52 -4.00 25.75
CA ASP A 206 -17.97 -3.43 26.99
C ASP A 206 -18.89 -2.35 27.58
N ILE A 207 -19.49 -1.48 26.75
CA ILE A 207 -20.50 -0.52 27.21
C ILE A 207 -21.73 -1.25 27.80
N ILE A 208 -22.23 -2.29 27.13
CA ILE A 208 -23.35 -3.10 27.64
C ILE A 208 -22.97 -3.74 28.98
N ARG A 209 -21.75 -4.26 29.11
CA ARG A 209 -21.25 -4.87 30.35
C ARG A 209 -21.14 -3.84 31.48
N GLN A 210 -20.67 -2.63 31.18
CA GLN A 210 -20.64 -1.52 32.15
C GLN A 210 -22.05 -1.10 32.58
N GLN A 211 -22.99 -1.00 31.64
CA GLN A 211 -24.39 -0.69 31.96
C GLN A 211 -25.06 -1.78 32.80
N GLN A 212 -24.79 -3.05 32.51
CA GLN A 212 -25.28 -4.17 33.33
C GLN A 212 -24.67 -4.16 34.73
N ALA A 213 -23.37 -3.88 34.85
CA ALA A 213 -22.70 -3.74 36.15
C ALA A 213 -23.26 -2.56 36.95
N ALA A 214 -23.51 -1.41 36.31
CA ALA A 214 -24.13 -0.25 36.95
C ALA A 214 -25.56 -0.54 37.41
N LYS A 215 -26.39 -1.22 36.59
CA LYS A 215 -27.74 -1.66 36.97
C LYS A 215 -27.70 -2.64 38.15
N ALA A 216 -26.74 -3.58 38.16
CA ALA A 216 -26.57 -4.51 39.27
C ALA A 216 -26.16 -3.80 40.57
N MET A 217 -25.29 -2.79 40.50
CA MET A 217 -24.94 -1.97 41.67
C MET A 217 -26.14 -1.17 42.19
N GLN A 218 -26.91 -0.52 41.31
CA GLN A 218 -28.14 0.18 41.69
C GLN A 218 -29.18 -0.75 42.33
N HIS A 219 -29.29 -2.00 41.85
CA HIS A 219 -30.19 -2.99 42.46
C HIS A 219 -29.72 -3.38 43.86
N ARG A 220 -28.41 -3.57 44.06
CA ARG A 220 -27.82 -3.83 45.38
C ARG A 220 -28.06 -2.67 46.34
N GLU A 221 -27.82 -1.44 45.93
CA GLU A 221 -28.07 -0.24 46.74
C GLU A 221 -29.55 -0.11 47.13
N LYS A 222 -30.47 -0.40 46.20
CA LYS A 222 -31.92 -0.43 46.49
C LYS A 222 -32.30 -1.54 47.47
N GLU A 223 -31.68 -2.72 47.36
CA GLU A 223 -31.89 -3.81 48.33
C GLU A 223 -31.34 -3.48 49.71
N GLU A 224 -30.17 -2.84 49.79
CA GLU A 224 -29.60 -2.37 51.05
C GLU A 224 -30.46 -1.27 51.68
N ALA A 225 -30.99 -0.34 50.89
CA ALA A 225 -31.97 0.65 51.36
C ALA A 225 -33.28 -0.02 51.83
N LYS A 226 -33.78 -1.04 51.13
CA LYS A 226 -34.94 -1.82 51.60
C LYS A 226 -34.64 -2.54 52.92
N LYS A 227 -33.46 -3.15 53.06
CA LYS A 227 -33.03 -3.80 54.30
C LYS A 227 -32.93 -2.80 55.46
N SER A 228 -32.38 -1.62 55.23
CA SER A 228 -32.28 -0.58 56.28
C SER A 228 -33.66 -0.04 56.69
N THR A 229 -34.57 0.18 55.74
CA THR A 229 -35.96 0.55 56.05
C THR A 229 -36.71 -0.55 56.81
N MET A 230 -36.48 -1.81 56.46
CA MET A 230 -37.06 -2.97 57.15
C MET A 230 -36.54 -3.10 58.59
N GLN A 231 -35.23 -2.91 58.79
CA GLN A 231 -34.63 -2.86 60.13
C GLN A 231 -35.21 -1.71 60.97
N MET A 232 -35.45 -0.54 60.36
CA MET A 232 -36.09 0.59 61.05
C MET A 232 -37.53 0.26 61.45
N LEU A 233 -38.30 -0.43 60.58
CA LEU A 233 -39.65 -0.91 60.89
C LEU A 233 -39.66 -1.97 62.00
N GLU A 234 -38.72 -2.92 61.99
CA GLU A 234 -38.57 -3.92 63.06
C GLU A 234 -38.29 -3.27 64.42
N VAL A 235 -37.44 -2.24 64.47
CA VAL A 235 -37.18 -1.48 65.69
C VAL A 235 -38.44 -0.78 66.18
N LEU A 236 -39.21 -0.15 65.29
CA LEU A 236 -40.49 0.48 65.65
C LEU A 236 -41.54 -0.53 66.11
N MET A 237 -41.59 -1.72 65.53
CA MET A 237 -42.47 -2.81 65.98
C MET A 237 -42.11 -3.28 67.39
N LYS A 238 -40.82 -3.55 67.64
CA LYS A 238 -40.34 -3.94 68.99
C LYS A 238 -40.62 -2.86 70.03
N GLN A 239 -40.53 -1.58 69.67
CA GLN A 239 -40.91 -0.47 70.56
C GLN A 239 -42.41 -0.46 70.86
N LYS A 240 -43.27 -0.70 69.86
CA LYS A 240 -44.74 -0.83 70.06
C LYS A 240 -45.10 -2.04 70.92
N GLU A 241 -44.47 -3.18 70.70
CA GLU A 241 -44.64 -4.39 71.52
C GLU A 241 -44.22 -4.14 72.97
N ALA A 242 -43.07 -3.50 73.18
CA ALA A 242 -42.62 -3.12 74.53
C ALA A 242 -43.58 -2.14 75.22
N GLN A 243 -44.20 -1.21 74.50
CA GLN A 243 -45.23 -0.32 75.05
C GLN A 243 -46.54 -1.06 75.37
N ALA A 244 -46.95 -2.01 74.53
CA ALA A 244 -48.13 -2.84 74.78
C ALA A 244 -47.95 -3.71 76.03
N ILE A 245 -46.76 -4.31 76.21
CA ILE A 245 -46.40 -5.06 77.41
C ILE A 245 -46.44 -4.16 78.65
N ARG A 246 -45.93 -2.92 78.58
CA ARG A 246 -46.01 -1.98 79.70
C ARG A 246 -47.46 -1.62 80.08
N ARG A 247 -48.35 -1.46 79.10
CA ARG A 247 -49.78 -1.22 79.34
C ARG A 247 -50.46 -2.42 80.01
N LEU A 248 -50.17 -3.63 79.56
CA LEU A 248 -50.70 -4.86 80.18
C LEU A 248 -50.22 -5.04 81.62
N ILE A 249 -48.98 -4.66 81.93
CA ILE A 249 -48.46 -4.69 83.31
C ILE A 249 -49.18 -3.66 84.19
N GLN A 250 -49.37 -2.42 83.69
CA GLN A 250 -50.14 -1.40 84.42
C GLN A 250 -51.59 -1.82 84.66
N GLU A 251 -52.25 -2.42 83.66
CA GLU A 251 -53.64 -2.88 83.78
C GLU A 251 -53.77 -4.06 84.75
N LYS A 252 -52.75 -4.92 84.86
CA LYS A 252 -52.69 -5.99 85.86
C LYS A 252 -52.43 -5.45 87.26
N ASP A 253 -51.52 -4.49 87.41
CA ASP A 253 -51.24 -3.84 88.69
C ASP A 253 -52.44 -3.00 89.20
N GLU A 254 -53.29 -2.49 88.30
CA GLU A 254 -54.57 -1.85 88.65
C GLU A 254 -55.64 -2.87 89.07
N LYS A 255 -55.71 -4.03 88.41
CA LYS A 255 -56.61 -5.14 88.82
C LYS A 255 -56.21 -5.76 90.16
N ASP A 256 -54.92 -5.88 90.44
CA ASP A 256 -54.42 -6.44 91.70
C ASP A 256 -54.52 -5.45 92.88
N ARG A 257 -54.64 -4.14 92.63
CA ARG A 257 -54.95 -3.13 93.67
C ARG A 257 -56.43 -3.08 94.07
N GLY A 258 -57.31 -3.84 93.41
CA GLY A 258 -58.77 -3.78 93.58
C GLY A 258 -59.43 -4.86 94.45
N MET A 259 -58.69 -5.73 95.14
CA MET A 259 -59.28 -6.81 95.97
C MET A 259 -58.63 -6.89 97.35
N GLY A 260 -58.88 -5.86 98.16
CA GLY A 260 -58.48 -5.83 99.56
C GLY A 260 -59.54 -5.19 100.44
N ARG A 261 -60.46 -6.00 100.97
CA ARG A 261 -61.07 -5.93 102.31
C ARG A 261 -62.29 -6.85 102.40
N GLU A 262 -62.08 -8.03 103.00
CA GLU A 262 -63.06 -8.78 103.80
C GLU A 262 -62.50 -10.19 104.03
N LYS A 263 -61.59 -10.38 104.99
CA LYS A 263 -61.10 -11.74 105.32
C LYS A 263 -60.37 -11.90 106.64
N ASP A 264 -60.85 -11.27 107.72
CA ASP A 264 -60.17 -11.40 109.03
C ASP A 264 -60.94 -12.12 110.14
N ALA A 265 -62.20 -12.51 109.94
CA ALA A 265 -62.91 -13.38 110.91
C ALA A 265 -62.96 -14.88 110.52
N ALA A 266 -62.76 -15.22 109.24
CA ALA A 266 -62.77 -16.61 108.74
C ALA A 266 -61.39 -17.30 108.71
N ARG A 267 -60.30 -16.58 109.03
CA ARG A 267 -58.91 -17.07 108.93
C ARG A 267 -58.52 -18.10 109.99
N GLN A 268 -59.10 -18.08 111.18
CA GLN A 268 -58.65 -18.99 112.24
C GLN A 268 -59.22 -20.41 112.12
N ARG A 269 -60.43 -20.59 111.57
CA ARG A 269 -60.99 -21.93 111.28
C ARG A 269 -60.43 -22.54 109.99
N ARG A 270 -60.08 -21.73 108.98
CA ARG A 270 -59.37 -22.18 107.77
C ARG A 270 -57.93 -22.60 108.03
N LYS A 271 -57.21 -21.98 108.97
CA LYS A 271 -55.80 -22.31 109.26
C LYS A 271 -55.59 -23.75 109.75
N MET A 272 -56.58 -24.37 110.40
CA MET A 272 -56.52 -25.77 110.85
C MET A 272 -56.84 -26.77 109.71
N GLN A 273 -57.79 -26.45 108.83
CA GLN A 273 -58.09 -27.27 107.65
C GLN A 273 -57.07 -27.09 106.50
N GLU A 274 -56.45 -25.91 106.39
CA GLU A 274 -55.38 -25.63 105.42
C GLU A 274 -54.09 -26.34 105.78
N ARG A 275 -53.81 -26.62 107.06
CA ARG A 275 -52.63 -27.42 107.46
C ARG A 275 -52.78 -28.88 107.02
N SER A 276 -53.96 -29.48 107.21
CA SER A 276 -54.23 -30.86 106.76
C SER A 276 -54.40 -30.99 105.24
N ALA A 277 -54.94 -29.96 104.57
CA ALA A 277 -54.98 -29.91 103.10
C ALA A 277 -53.60 -29.63 102.49
N ALA A 278 -52.76 -28.80 103.12
CA ALA A 278 -51.39 -28.55 102.67
C ALA A 278 -50.50 -29.78 102.84
N GLU A 279 -50.67 -30.57 103.90
CA GLU A 279 -49.95 -31.84 104.04
C GLU A 279 -50.36 -32.86 102.97
N ARG A 280 -51.67 -33.00 102.67
CA ARG A 280 -52.13 -33.87 101.57
C ARG A 280 -51.60 -33.41 100.22
N LYS A 281 -51.65 -32.09 99.96
CA LYS A 281 -51.12 -31.50 98.73
C LYS A 281 -49.60 -31.65 98.63
N ALA A 282 -48.86 -31.54 99.72
CA ALA A 282 -47.42 -31.79 99.74
C ALA A 282 -47.08 -33.27 99.45
N ILE A 283 -47.89 -34.21 99.95
CA ILE A 283 -47.76 -35.64 99.64
C ILE A 283 -48.11 -35.92 98.16
N GLU A 284 -49.11 -35.25 97.61
CA GLU A 284 -49.45 -35.37 96.18
C GLU A 284 -48.41 -34.71 95.28
N ASP A 285 -47.89 -33.54 95.65
CA ASP A 285 -46.83 -32.84 94.93
C ASP A 285 -45.51 -33.63 94.95
N THR A 286 -45.20 -34.35 96.04
CA THR A 286 -44.02 -35.23 96.09
C THR A 286 -44.19 -36.45 95.19
N LYS A 287 -45.38 -37.07 95.14
CA LYS A 287 -45.69 -38.14 94.18
C LYS A 287 -45.66 -37.64 92.73
N ALA A 288 -46.21 -36.46 92.46
CA ALA A 288 -46.19 -35.83 91.14
C ALA A 288 -44.76 -35.51 90.69
N LYS A 289 -43.91 -35.00 91.60
CA LYS A 289 -42.47 -34.77 91.33
C LYS A 289 -41.71 -36.06 91.07
N GLN A 290 -42.01 -37.15 91.78
CA GLN A 290 -41.39 -38.46 91.51
C GLN A 290 -41.81 -39.03 90.15
N LEU A 291 -43.09 -38.91 89.77
CA LEU A 291 -43.55 -39.30 88.44
C LEU A 291 -42.99 -38.40 87.33
N GLY A 292 -42.83 -37.10 87.61
CA GLY A 292 -42.14 -36.14 86.72
C GLY A 292 -40.70 -36.55 86.45
N ARG A 293 -39.92 -36.82 87.50
CA ARG A 293 -38.53 -37.31 87.37
C ARG A 293 -38.43 -38.59 86.54
N ARG A 294 -39.33 -39.56 86.75
CA ARG A 294 -39.35 -40.80 85.94
C ARG A 294 -39.66 -40.54 84.46
N ARG A 295 -40.52 -39.57 84.15
CA ARG A 295 -40.79 -39.17 82.76
C ARG A 295 -39.58 -38.47 82.16
N ASP A 296 -38.95 -37.55 82.89
CA ASP A 296 -37.77 -36.83 82.44
C ASP A 296 -36.60 -37.79 82.19
N GLU A 297 -36.37 -38.76 83.08
CA GLU A 297 -35.38 -39.82 82.90
C GLU A 297 -35.63 -40.66 81.64
N GLN A 298 -36.90 -41.00 81.36
CA GLN A 298 -37.26 -41.71 80.12
C GLN A 298 -37.06 -40.86 78.87
N VAL A 299 -37.33 -39.56 78.93
CA VAL A 299 -37.06 -38.61 77.84
C VAL A 299 -35.55 -38.54 77.58
N VAL A 300 -34.72 -38.38 78.62
CA VAL A 300 -33.25 -38.36 78.51
C VAL A 300 -32.71 -39.66 77.88
N ILE A 301 -33.26 -40.82 78.25
CA ILE A 301 -32.87 -42.10 77.63
C ILE A 301 -33.23 -42.14 76.14
N ARG A 302 -34.41 -41.64 75.76
CA ARG A 302 -34.82 -41.55 74.35
C ARG A 302 -33.96 -40.56 73.56
N GLU A 303 -33.69 -39.39 74.13
CA GLU A 303 -32.82 -38.37 73.52
C GLU A 303 -31.41 -38.91 73.28
N ARG A 304 -30.83 -39.66 74.24
CA ARG A 304 -29.53 -40.32 74.05
C ARG A 304 -29.54 -41.31 72.89
N LYS A 305 -30.59 -42.13 72.76
CA LYS A 305 -30.73 -43.06 71.62
C LYS A 305 -30.86 -42.32 70.29
N ILE A 306 -31.65 -41.25 70.24
CA ILE A 306 -31.79 -40.40 69.05
C ILE A 306 -30.44 -39.77 68.69
N MET A 307 -29.68 -39.27 69.67
CA MET A 307 -28.34 -38.74 69.41
C MET A 307 -27.36 -39.77 68.85
N GLN A 308 -27.40 -41.02 69.34
CA GLN A 308 -26.57 -42.11 68.81
C GLN A 308 -26.92 -42.42 67.34
N VAL A 309 -28.21 -42.58 67.03
CA VAL A 309 -28.67 -42.83 65.65
C VAL A 309 -28.33 -41.65 64.72
N ASN A 310 -28.50 -40.41 65.20
CA ASN A 310 -28.14 -39.22 64.43
C ASN A 310 -26.63 -39.13 64.17
N ARG A 311 -25.79 -39.60 65.11
CA ARG A 311 -24.34 -39.66 64.93
C ARG A 311 -23.95 -40.68 63.86
N GLU A 312 -24.51 -41.89 63.91
CA GLU A 312 -24.26 -42.93 62.91
C GLU A 312 -24.71 -42.49 61.50
N LEU A 313 -25.85 -41.81 61.39
CA LEU A 313 -26.30 -41.22 60.13
C LEU A 313 -25.38 -40.11 59.64
N ALA A 314 -24.88 -39.25 60.54
CA ALA A 314 -23.94 -38.19 60.18
C ALA A 314 -22.61 -38.76 59.68
N GLU A 315 -22.11 -39.84 60.28
CA GLU A 315 -20.88 -40.54 59.84
C GLU A 315 -21.07 -41.12 58.43
N LYS A 316 -22.19 -41.79 58.14
CA LYS A 316 -22.50 -42.29 56.78
C LYS A 316 -22.61 -41.18 55.74
N VAL A 317 -23.23 -40.05 56.09
CA VAL A 317 -23.33 -38.89 55.18
C VAL A 317 -21.95 -38.25 54.95
N PHE A 318 -21.09 -38.22 55.97
CA PHE A 318 -19.73 -37.72 55.83
C PHE A 318 -18.90 -38.59 54.89
N GLU A 319 -18.96 -39.91 55.06
CA GLU A 319 -18.29 -40.89 54.18
C GLU A 319 -18.76 -40.73 52.73
N TYR A 320 -20.07 -40.69 52.50
CA TYR A 320 -20.64 -40.48 51.17
C TYR A 320 -20.18 -39.15 50.53
N LYS A 321 -20.18 -38.05 51.29
CA LYS A 321 -19.69 -36.75 50.80
C LYS A 321 -18.18 -36.75 50.56
N ALA A 322 -17.40 -37.54 51.30
CA ALA A 322 -15.97 -37.69 51.08
C ALA A 322 -15.68 -38.48 49.81
N GLU A 323 -16.44 -39.55 49.54
CA GLU A 323 -16.38 -40.31 48.29
C GLU A 323 -16.76 -39.45 47.08
N GLN A 324 -17.83 -38.64 47.18
CA GLN A 324 -18.20 -37.72 46.10
C GLN A 324 -17.09 -36.70 45.81
N ARG A 325 -16.43 -36.15 46.85
CA ARG A 325 -15.29 -35.24 46.65
C ARG A 325 -14.11 -35.92 45.97
N LYS A 326 -13.81 -37.18 46.32
CA LYS A 326 -12.76 -37.95 45.64
C LYS A 326 -13.09 -38.15 44.16
N LEU A 327 -14.32 -38.57 43.83
CA LEU A 327 -14.78 -38.72 42.46
C LEU A 327 -14.76 -37.40 41.68
N GLU A 328 -15.09 -36.27 42.32
CA GLU A 328 -14.98 -34.95 41.69
C GLU A 328 -13.54 -34.55 41.41
N ILE A 329 -12.61 -34.87 42.31
CA ILE A 329 -11.17 -34.62 42.12
C ILE A 329 -10.66 -35.48 40.96
N GLU A 330 -10.97 -36.78 40.94
CA GLU A 330 -10.58 -37.69 39.86
C GLU A 330 -11.10 -37.20 38.49
N LYS A 331 -12.37 -36.79 38.42
CA LYS A 331 -12.94 -36.19 37.19
C LYS A 331 -12.27 -34.88 36.77
N ARG A 332 -11.75 -34.10 37.71
CA ARG A 332 -10.98 -32.88 37.38
C ARG A 332 -9.60 -33.24 36.86
N GLU A 333 -8.92 -34.18 37.50
CA GLU A 333 -7.61 -34.67 37.05
C GLU A 333 -7.70 -35.32 35.66
N GLU A 334 -8.76 -36.08 35.37
CA GLU A 334 -9.02 -36.63 34.03
C GLU A 334 -9.23 -35.53 33.00
N LYS A 335 -10.02 -34.50 33.32
CA LYS A 335 -10.19 -33.33 32.44
C LYS A 335 -8.88 -32.59 32.21
N ASP A 336 -8.10 -32.38 33.26
CA ASP A 336 -6.81 -31.68 33.17
C ASP A 336 -5.81 -32.49 32.32
N LYS A 337 -5.81 -33.82 32.42
CA LYS A 337 -5.02 -34.71 31.53
C LYS A 337 -5.45 -34.61 30.06
N ILE A 338 -6.75 -34.57 29.78
CA ILE A 338 -7.26 -34.40 28.41
C ILE A 338 -6.84 -33.03 27.85
N ILE A 339 -6.96 -31.98 28.66
CA ILE A 339 -6.52 -30.63 28.28
C ILE A 339 -5.01 -30.63 28.02
N GLU A 340 -4.19 -31.21 28.90
CA GLU A 340 -2.75 -31.28 28.71
C GLU A 340 -2.36 -32.02 27.42
N ALA A 341 -3.04 -33.13 27.10
CA ALA A 341 -2.84 -33.88 25.87
C ALA A 341 -3.22 -33.06 24.61
N GLU A 342 -4.36 -32.34 24.64
CA GLU A 342 -4.73 -31.44 23.53
C GLU A 342 -3.72 -30.30 23.34
N TRP A 343 -3.21 -29.74 24.43
CA TRP A 343 -2.21 -28.69 24.38
C TRP A 343 -0.84 -29.20 23.91
N ALA A 344 -0.49 -30.45 24.24
CA ALA A 344 0.68 -31.12 23.67
C ALA A 344 0.53 -31.29 22.15
N ARG A 345 -0.62 -31.83 21.68
CA ARG A 345 -0.91 -31.98 20.24
C ARG A 345 -0.85 -30.64 19.50
N LYS A 346 -1.47 -29.59 20.03
CA LYS A 346 -1.43 -28.24 19.45
C LYS A 346 -0.02 -27.61 19.46
N ARG A 347 0.86 -28.02 20.38
CA ARG A 347 2.27 -27.59 20.38
C ARG A 347 3.06 -28.30 19.28
N GLU A 348 2.81 -29.59 19.08
CA GLU A 348 3.42 -30.37 17.99
C GLU A 348 2.96 -29.86 16.61
N GLU A 349 1.66 -29.65 16.41
CA GLU A 349 1.11 -29.06 15.17
C GLU A 349 1.73 -27.68 14.87
N ARG A 350 1.99 -26.86 15.90
CA ARG A 350 2.68 -25.58 15.72
C ARG A 350 4.14 -25.75 15.32
N ARG A 351 4.87 -26.66 15.96
CA ARG A 351 6.26 -26.96 15.59
C ARG A 351 6.37 -27.52 14.19
N GLU A 352 5.42 -28.35 13.75
CA GLU A 352 5.39 -28.86 12.37
C GLU A 352 5.12 -27.74 11.36
N LYS A 353 4.18 -26.83 11.66
CA LYS A 353 3.94 -25.66 10.82
C LYS A 353 5.14 -24.71 10.76
N GLU A 354 5.81 -24.50 11.89
CA GLU A 354 7.06 -23.71 11.94
C GLU A 354 8.15 -24.38 11.09
N LYS A 355 8.35 -25.70 11.20
CA LYS A 355 9.28 -26.43 10.33
C LYS A 355 8.92 -26.34 8.86
N GLN A 356 7.66 -26.51 8.49
CA GLN A 356 7.21 -26.35 7.09
C GLN A 356 7.45 -24.93 6.58
N ARG A 357 7.28 -23.92 7.44
CA ARG A 357 7.56 -22.54 7.11
C ARG A 357 9.06 -22.30 6.95
N GLU A 358 9.89 -22.81 7.83
CA GLU A 358 11.35 -22.75 7.74
C GLU A 358 11.87 -23.46 6.48
N GLU A 359 11.31 -24.63 6.13
CA GLU A 359 11.63 -25.35 4.90
C GLU A 359 11.20 -24.56 3.65
N PHE A 360 10.05 -23.89 3.70
CA PHE A 360 9.58 -23.01 2.63
C PHE A 360 10.48 -21.77 2.47
N GLU A 361 10.83 -21.11 3.58
CA GLU A 361 11.74 -19.96 3.59
C GLU A 361 13.13 -20.36 3.07
N ALA A 362 13.65 -21.52 3.47
CA ALA A 362 14.91 -22.04 2.93
C ALA A 362 14.84 -22.34 1.41
N MET A 363 13.70 -22.81 0.91
CA MET A 363 13.48 -23.02 -0.53
C MET A 363 13.37 -21.70 -1.30
N GLU A 364 12.71 -20.69 -0.73
CA GLU A 364 12.64 -19.33 -1.28
C GLU A 364 14.04 -18.69 -1.34
N ASP A 365 14.84 -18.80 -0.29
CA ASP A 365 16.23 -18.31 -0.27
C ASP A 365 17.08 -18.91 -1.41
N VAL A 366 16.92 -20.21 -1.68
CA VAL A 366 17.61 -20.88 -2.79
C VAL A 366 17.11 -20.36 -4.14
N ARG A 367 15.79 -20.14 -4.30
CA ARG A 367 15.23 -19.54 -5.51
C ARG A 367 15.76 -18.13 -5.72
N GLU A 368 15.74 -17.30 -4.69
CA GLU A 368 16.24 -15.92 -4.74
C GLU A 368 17.71 -15.88 -5.13
N ARG A 369 18.57 -16.72 -4.53
CA ARG A 369 19.98 -16.83 -4.93
C ARG A 369 20.14 -17.19 -6.40
N LEU A 370 19.38 -18.17 -6.89
CA LEU A 370 19.40 -18.55 -8.31
C LEU A 370 18.89 -17.43 -9.24
N TYR A 371 17.88 -16.67 -8.81
CA TYR A 371 17.40 -15.51 -9.55
C TYR A 371 18.46 -14.41 -9.61
N LEU A 372 19.10 -14.09 -8.50
CA LEU A 372 20.21 -13.15 -8.40
C LEU A 372 21.39 -13.58 -9.28
N GLU A 373 21.77 -14.85 -9.27
CA GLU A 373 22.80 -15.40 -10.16
C GLU A 373 22.42 -15.29 -11.66
N ARG A 374 21.16 -15.55 -12.00
CA ARG A 374 20.68 -15.37 -13.39
C ARG A 374 20.64 -13.90 -13.81
N GLU A 375 20.30 -13.00 -12.90
CA GLU A 375 20.23 -11.56 -13.18
C GLU A 375 21.64 -10.96 -13.30
N THR A 376 22.55 -11.33 -12.41
CA THR A 376 23.98 -10.96 -12.51
C THR A 376 24.62 -11.49 -13.78
N ARG A 377 24.33 -12.73 -14.21
CA ARG A 377 24.76 -13.24 -15.53
C ARG A 377 24.20 -12.41 -16.68
N ARG A 378 22.88 -12.14 -16.69
CA ARG A 378 22.26 -11.28 -17.72
C ARG A 378 22.89 -9.89 -17.76
N ALA A 379 23.17 -9.28 -16.61
CA ALA A 379 23.83 -7.99 -16.52
C ALA A 379 25.28 -8.03 -17.05
N MET A 380 26.01 -9.12 -16.81
CA MET A 380 27.34 -9.34 -17.40
C MET A 380 27.28 -9.49 -18.92
N ASP A 381 26.34 -10.30 -19.43
CA ASP A 381 26.14 -10.52 -20.87
C ASP A 381 25.75 -9.21 -21.58
N GLU A 382 24.85 -8.42 -20.99
CA GLU A 382 24.47 -7.09 -21.48
C GLU A 382 25.66 -6.13 -21.48
N ARG A 383 26.49 -6.17 -20.43
CA ARG A 383 27.70 -5.35 -20.35
C ARG A 383 28.71 -5.74 -21.42
N GLU A 384 28.93 -7.03 -21.65
CA GLU A 384 29.81 -7.52 -22.72
C GLU A 384 29.27 -7.14 -24.11
N TYR A 385 27.97 -7.24 -24.32
CA TYR A 385 27.32 -6.83 -25.55
C TYR A 385 27.52 -5.33 -25.82
N LEU A 386 27.29 -4.48 -24.81
CA LEU A 386 27.53 -3.03 -24.91
C LEU A 386 29.01 -2.71 -25.14
N PHE A 387 29.92 -3.50 -24.56
CA PHE A 387 31.35 -3.34 -24.79
C PHE A 387 31.72 -3.65 -26.24
N LYS A 388 31.24 -4.79 -26.79
CA LYS A 388 31.42 -5.15 -28.21
C LYS A 388 30.84 -4.09 -29.15
N GLN A 389 29.66 -3.56 -28.86
CA GLN A 389 29.05 -2.45 -29.59
C GLN A 389 29.96 -1.22 -29.62
N ARG A 390 30.57 -0.86 -28.48
CA ARG A 390 31.52 0.25 -28.39
C ARG A 390 32.81 -0.01 -29.16
N GLU A 391 33.33 -1.23 -29.13
CA GLU A 391 34.51 -1.59 -29.93
C GLU A 391 34.24 -1.50 -31.43
N ILE A 392 33.07 -1.99 -31.88
CA ILE A 392 32.65 -1.86 -33.28
C ILE A 392 32.52 -0.39 -33.68
N ALA A 393 31.83 0.42 -32.87
CA ALA A 393 31.68 1.85 -33.14
C ALA A 393 33.04 2.57 -33.17
N ALA A 394 33.94 2.26 -32.23
CA ALA A 394 35.30 2.83 -32.21
C ALA A 394 36.13 2.39 -33.44
N ALA A 395 35.97 1.15 -33.90
CA ALA A 395 36.62 0.65 -35.11
C ALA A 395 36.07 1.34 -36.37
N GLU A 396 34.77 1.58 -36.45
CA GLU A 396 34.14 2.33 -37.54
C GLU A 396 34.57 3.81 -37.53
N GLU A 397 34.66 4.44 -36.37
CA GLU A 397 35.21 5.79 -36.22
C GLU A 397 36.66 5.87 -36.67
N ALA A 398 37.49 4.91 -36.27
CA ALA A 398 38.88 4.83 -36.73
C ALA A 398 38.97 4.63 -38.26
N ALA A 399 38.15 3.73 -38.83
CA ALA A 399 38.09 3.48 -40.26
C ALA A 399 37.61 4.72 -41.05
N THR A 400 36.62 5.44 -40.54
CA THR A 400 36.13 6.68 -41.17
C THR A 400 37.15 7.81 -41.08
N GLN A 401 37.87 7.94 -39.96
CA GLN A 401 39.01 8.88 -39.86
C GLN A 401 40.12 8.54 -40.86
N GLN A 402 40.45 7.26 -41.03
CA GLN A 402 41.41 6.82 -42.04
C GLN A 402 40.94 7.16 -43.46
N ARG A 403 39.67 6.88 -43.80
CA ARG A 403 39.07 7.26 -45.10
C ARG A 403 39.13 8.77 -45.33
N ARG A 404 38.79 9.59 -44.32
CA ARG A 404 38.90 11.07 -44.40
C ARG A 404 40.35 11.52 -44.60
N SER A 405 41.30 10.91 -43.89
CA SER A 405 42.73 11.23 -44.04
C SER A 405 43.25 10.88 -45.44
N PHE A 406 42.78 9.77 -46.01
CA PHE A 406 43.14 9.34 -47.36
C PHE A 406 42.54 10.29 -48.40
N ALA A 407 41.25 10.60 -48.30
CA ALA A 407 40.59 11.58 -49.17
C ALA A 407 41.27 12.96 -49.11
N HIS A 408 41.69 13.42 -47.93
CA HIS A 408 42.44 14.66 -47.79
C HIS A 408 43.81 14.59 -48.48
N LYS A 409 44.54 13.47 -48.34
CA LYS A 409 45.82 13.26 -49.04
C LYS A 409 45.63 13.26 -50.55
N GLU A 410 44.59 12.59 -51.05
CA GLU A 410 44.26 12.52 -52.47
C GLU A 410 43.89 13.90 -53.03
N LEU A 411 43.06 14.66 -52.30
CA LEU A 411 42.72 16.05 -52.63
C LEU A 411 43.99 16.92 -52.71
N MET A 412 44.89 16.82 -51.73
CA MET A 412 46.16 17.55 -51.75
C MET A 412 47.06 17.16 -52.93
N LEU A 413 47.05 15.88 -53.32
CA LEU A 413 47.79 15.39 -54.48
C LEU A 413 47.21 15.93 -55.79
N GLN A 414 45.89 15.90 -55.92
CA GLN A 414 45.17 16.49 -57.05
C GLN A 414 45.43 17.99 -57.15
N TRP A 415 45.43 18.71 -56.03
CA TRP A 415 45.75 20.14 -55.99
C TRP A 415 47.18 20.43 -56.46
N LYS A 416 48.16 19.59 -56.08
CA LYS A 416 49.54 19.69 -56.58
C LYS A 416 49.64 19.41 -58.08
N VAL A 417 48.92 18.41 -58.58
CA VAL A 417 48.86 18.10 -60.01
C VAL A 417 48.23 19.26 -60.79
N ASP A 418 47.15 19.83 -60.29
CA ASP A 418 46.49 20.98 -60.94
C ASP A 418 47.35 22.23 -60.88
N ALA A 419 48.06 22.47 -59.79
CA ALA A 419 49.06 23.54 -59.69
C ALA A 419 50.20 23.35 -60.70
N SER A 420 50.70 22.13 -60.89
CA SER A 420 51.75 21.84 -61.88
C SER A 420 51.24 22.04 -63.30
N LYS A 421 50.01 21.60 -63.61
CA LYS A 421 49.34 21.84 -64.90
C LYS A 421 49.17 23.34 -65.17
N ARG A 422 48.74 24.12 -64.17
CA ARG A 422 48.64 25.59 -64.29
C ARG A 422 50.01 26.22 -64.56
N ALA A 423 51.05 25.80 -63.84
CA ALA A 423 52.41 26.31 -64.07
C ALA A 423 52.94 25.96 -65.47
N VAL A 424 52.65 24.76 -65.98
CA VAL A 424 53.00 24.36 -67.36
C VAL A 424 52.21 25.18 -68.39
N ALA A 425 50.91 25.35 -68.19
CA ALA A 425 50.07 26.18 -69.05
C ALA A 425 50.55 27.63 -69.08
N GLU A 426 50.97 28.19 -67.93
CA GLU A 426 51.54 29.54 -67.85
C GLU A 426 52.88 29.64 -68.59
N ARG A 427 53.75 28.62 -68.49
CA ARG A 427 54.99 28.55 -69.28
C ARG A 427 54.72 28.48 -70.78
N ASP A 428 53.74 27.70 -71.20
CA ASP A 428 53.38 27.58 -72.61
C ASP A 428 52.70 28.85 -73.13
N HIS A 429 51.91 29.54 -72.29
CA HIS A 429 51.39 30.87 -72.59
C HIS A 429 52.52 31.87 -72.81
N LYS A 430 53.49 31.94 -71.88
CA LYS A 430 54.69 32.79 -72.01
C LYS A 430 55.47 32.47 -73.28
N LYS A 431 55.64 31.20 -73.65
CA LYS A 431 56.28 30.81 -74.93
C LYS A 431 55.49 31.28 -76.15
N ARG A 432 54.15 31.24 -76.11
CA ARG A 432 53.30 31.74 -77.19
C ARG A 432 53.36 33.26 -77.28
N GLU A 433 53.39 33.97 -76.15
CA GLU A 433 53.58 35.42 -76.11
C GLU A 433 54.93 35.82 -76.66
N VAL A 434 56.03 35.19 -76.24
CA VAL A 434 57.38 35.44 -76.81
C VAL A 434 57.40 35.20 -78.32
N ARG A 435 56.71 34.17 -78.82
CA ARG A 435 56.58 33.95 -80.28
C ARG A 435 55.74 35.03 -80.97
N ARG A 436 54.69 35.54 -80.32
CA ARG A 436 53.87 36.64 -80.84
C ARG A 436 54.66 37.94 -80.84
N GLU A 437 55.33 38.28 -79.74
CA GLU A 437 56.22 39.44 -79.63
C GLU A 437 57.31 39.40 -80.68
N LYS A 438 57.97 38.26 -80.89
CA LYS A 438 58.97 38.11 -81.96
C LYS A 438 58.38 38.39 -83.34
N LYS A 439 57.16 37.90 -83.64
CA LYS A 439 56.48 38.20 -84.91
C LYS A 439 56.08 39.68 -85.03
N VAL A 440 55.66 40.29 -83.93
CA VAL A 440 55.35 41.73 -83.88
C VAL A 440 56.62 42.54 -84.14
N GLN A 441 57.74 42.20 -83.49
CA GLN A 441 59.05 42.80 -83.72
C GLN A 441 59.52 42.60 -85.16
N GLU A 442 59.40 41.40 -85.73
CA GLU A 442 59.73 41.15 -87.14
C GLU A 442 58.87 42.00 -88.09
N ALA A 443 57.58 42.19 -87.78
CA ALA A 443 56.68 43.04 -88.56
C ALA A 443 57.00 44.55 -88.39
N GLU A 444 57.37 44.99 -87.18
CA GLU A 444 57.83 46.34 -86.88
C GLU A 444 59.17 46.62 -87.55
N GLU A 445 60.13 45.70 -87.50
CA GLU A 445 61.39 45.77 -88.23
C GLU A 445 61.17 45.81 -89.74
N ALA A 446 60.24 45.02 -90.28
CA ALA A 446 59.87 45.08 -91.70
C ALA A 446 59.24 46.43 -92.07
N ARG A 447 58.39 47.00 -91.19
CA ARG A 447 57.85 48.35 -91.35
C ARG A 447 58.96 49.40 -91.28
N LEU A 448 59.90 49.29 -90.34
CA LEU A 448 61.07 50.16 -90.22
C LEU A 448 62.01 50.03 -91.40
N ARG A 449 62.21 48.83 -91.95
CA ARG A 449 62.96 48.62 -93.20
C ARG A 449 62.27 49.29 -94.37
N ARG A 450 60.96 49.09 -94.55
CA ARG A 450 60.17 49.79 -95.57
C ARG A 450 60.23 51.30 -95.36
N PHE A 451 60.15 51.77 -94.12
CA PHE A 451 60.25 53.20 -93.79
C PHE A 451 61.64 53.76 -94.11
N ARG A 452 62.71 53.03 -93.79
CA ARG A 452 64.10 53.40 -94.15
C ARG A 452 64.32 53.36 -95.65
N GLU A 453 63.72 52.40 -96.35
CA GLU A 453 63.76 52.28 -97.81
C GLU A 453 62.98 53.42 -98.48
N THR A 454 61.81 53.79 -97.94
CA THR A 454 61.06 54.96 -98.41
C THR A 454 61.79 56.26 -98.09
N GLN A 455 62.43 56.39 -96.93
CA GLN A 455 63.26 57.55 -96.62
C GLN A 455 64.52 57.61 -97.48
N PHE A 456 65.12 56.47 -97.81
CA PHE A 456 66.24 56.40 -98.73
C PHE A 456 65.83 56.79 -100.15
N LEU A 457 64.69 56.31 -100.64
CA LEU A 457 64.11 56.71 -101.92
C LEU A 457 63.66 58.17 -101.93
N GLU A 458 63.08 58.68 -100.84
CA GLU A 458 62.81 60.12 -100.67
C GLU A 458 64.09 60.93 -100.64
N SER A 459 65.17 60.45 -100.01
CA SER A 459 66.46 61.15 -99.99
C SER A 459 67.14 61.14 -101.37
N MET A 460 66.94 60.07 -102.16
CA MET A 460 67.35 60.00 -103.57
C MET A 460 66.51 60.93 -104.44
N GLN A 461 65.19 61.02 -104.22
CA GLN A 461 64.30 61.95 -104.93
C GLN A 461 64.48 63.41 -104.51
N ARG A 462 64.93 63.69 -103.28
CA ARG A 462 65.22 65.04 -102.76
C ARG A 462 66.68 65.50 -103.01
N SER A 463 67.52 64.67 -103.64
CA SER A 463 68.88 65.03 -104.08
C SER A 463 68.89 65.80 -105.42
N SER A 464 67.75 65.86 -106.13
CA SER A 464 67.51 66.84 -107.19
C SER A 464 66.42 67.82 -106.75
N LEU A 465 66.78 69.11 -106.71
CA LEU A 465 65.94 70.30 -106.42
C LEU A 465 65.77 70.71 -104.95
N SER A 466 66.69 71.60 -104.55
CA SER A 466 66.52 72.83 -103.75
C SER A 466 66.08 72.79 -102.27
N PRO A 467 66.77 73.54 -101.38
CA PRO A 467 66.31 73.94 -100.03
C PRO A 467 65.37 75.18 -100.14
N PRO A 468 64.79 75.79 -99.07
CA PRO A 468 64.96 75.65 -97.60
C PRO A 468 63.64 75.68 -96.76
N ARG A 469 63.77 75.64 -95.40
CA ARG A 469 63.07 76.42 -94.33
C ARG A 469 62.64 75.62 -93.07
N ARG A 470 63.33 75.94 -91.96
CA ARG A 470 62.89 75.94 -90.54
C ARG A 470 61.76 76.97 -90.29
N PRO A 471 61.06 77.08 -89.12
CA PRO A 471 61.52 76.72 -87.75
C PRO A 471 60.44 76.22 -86.73
N ASP A 472 60.89 75.97 -85.48
CA ASP A 472 60.20 76.10 -84.16
C ASP A 472 59.08 75.10 -83.79
N ALA A 473 58.90 74.61 -82.54
CA ALA A 473 59.50 74.82 -81.22
C ALA A 473 58.92 73.79 -80.19
N GLU A 474 59.68 73.53 -79.10
CA GLU A 474 59.24 73.23 -77.70
C GLU A 474 58.50 71.88 -77.39
N ASP A 475 58.69 71.12 -76.29
CA ASP A 475 59.49 71.12 -75.04
C ASP A 475 59.44 69.66 -74.47
N GLU A 476 60.51 69.01 -73.98
CA GLU A 476 60.99 68.95 -72.55
C GLU A 476 59.88 68.68 -71.51
N GLU A 477 59.94 67.78 -70.51
CA GLU A 477 61.01 67.32 -69.60
C GLU A 477 60.45 66.15 -68.72
N GLY A 478 61.20 65.10 -68.36
CA GLY A 478 61.74 64.92 -66.98
C GLY A 478 61.05 63.74 -66.23
N SER A 479 61.65 62.93 -65.34
CA SER A 479 63.00 62.83 -64.79
C SER A 479 63.20 61.42 -64.19
N ARG A 480 64.46 60.97 -64.16
CA ARG A 480 64.97 59.76 -63.49
C ARG A 480 65.92 60.23 -62.36
N GLU A 481 66.05 59.38 -61.34
CA GLU A 481 67.26 59.20 -60.49
C GLU A 481 67.62 60.20 -59.37
N ARG A 482 67.53 59.69 -58.13
CA ARG A 482 68.65 59.38 -57.21
C ARG A 482 69.67 60.50 -56.91
N SER A 483 69.74 60.94 -55.64
CA SER A 483 71.00 61.36 -54.99
C SER A 483 70.90 61.40 -53.45
N PRO A 484 71.96 61.00 -52.72
CA PRO A 484 72.20 61.29 -51.31
C PRO A 484 73.18 62.45 -51.13
N SER A 485 73.08 63.24 -50.06
CA SER A 485 74.23 63.96 -49.47
C SER A 485 73.88 64.63 -48.13
N GLN A 486 74.74 64.36 -47.13
CA GLN A 486 74.99 65.16 -45.91
C GLN A 486 75.36 66.62 -46.27
N PRO A 487 75.25 67.66 -45.39
CA PRO A 487 76.07 67.85 -44.16
C PRO A 487 75.40 68.78 -43.09
N PRO A 488 76.11 69.58 -42.25
CA PRO A 488 77.05 69.24 -41.17
C PRO A 488 76.61 69.78 -39.78
N ALA A 489 77.38 69.39 -38.77
CA ALA A 489 77.25 69.75 -37.36
C ALA A 489 77.50 71.24 -37.05
N THR A 490 76.77 71.77 -36.07
CA THR A 490 77.18 72.91 -35.25
C THR A 490 77.11 72.54 -33.76
N THR A 491 78.26 72.70 -33.12
CA THR A 491 78.54 72.44 -31.72
C THR A 491 78.28 73.70 -30.88
N ALA A 492 77.24 73.69 -30.06
CA ALA A 492 77.14 74.54 -28.88
C ALA A 492 76.10 73.94 -27.92
N GLY A 493 76.49 73.73 -26.66
CA GLY A 493 75.59 73.28 -25.59
C GLY A 493 75.69 71.80 -25.24
N ALA A 494 76.90 71.26 -25.02
CA ALA A 494 77.07 69.84 -24.65
C ALA A 494 76.41 69.46 -23.31
N GLU A 495 76.21 70.40 -22.39
CA GLU A 495 75.58 70.12 -21.09
C GLU A 495 74.06 70.26 -21.13
N GLU A 496 73.54 71.29 -21.83
CA GLU A 496 72.10 71.42 -22.09
C GLU A 496 71.59 70.38 -23.08
N MET A 497 72.36 70.02 -24.12
CA MET A 497 72.04 68.89 -25.00
C MET A 497 72.17 67.55 -24.30
N GLN A 498 73.04 67.34 -23.30
CA GLN A 498 73.03 66.08 -22.55
C GLN A 498 71.84 65.99 -21.61
N ALA A 499 71.44 67.08 -20.96
CA ALA A 499 70.21 67.10 -20.17
C ALA A 499 68.97 66.92 -21.06
N PHE A 500 68.92 67.63 -22.19
CA PHE A 500 67.86 67.49 -23.19
C PHE A 500 67.85 66.12 -23.85
N GLN A 501 69.01 65.54 -24.19
CA GLN A 501 69.15 64.18 -24.71
C GLN A 501 68.75 63.17 -23.65
N ARG A 502 69.07 63.35 -22.36
CA ARG A 502 68.59 62.44 -21.32
C ARG A 502 67.09 62.54 -21.16
N THR A 503 66.50 63.73 -21.13
CA THR A 503 65.03 63.89 -21.06
C THR A 503 64.33 63.44 -22.33
N TYR A 504 64.93 63.66 -23.51
CA TYR A 504 64.42 63.24 -24.80
C TYR A 504 64.54 61.73 -24.96
N GLU A 505 65.64 61.12 -24.54
CA GLU A 505 65.84 59.68 -24.53
C GLU A 505 64.94 59.02 -23.48
N GLN A 506 64.66 59.68 -22.36
CA GLN A 506 63.68 59.21 -21.37
C GLN A 506 62.24 59.33 -21.90
N GLN A 507 61.90 60.42 -22.59
CA GLN A 507 60.62 60.58 -23.31
C GLN A 507 60.51 59.59 -24.48
N GLU A 508 61.60 59.30 -25.17
CA GLU A 508 61.62 58.35 -26.28
C GLU A 508 61.52 56.91 -25.75
N ARG A 509 62.17 56.58 -24.63
CA ARG A 509 61.98 55.31 -23.93
C ARG A 509 60.55 55.16 -23.43
N GLN A 510 59.95 56.22 -22.88
CA GLN A 510 58.54 56.24 -22.50
C GLN A 510 57.62 56.08 -23.72
N ARG A 511 57.93 56.73 -24.84
CA ARG A 511 57.20 56.59 -26.10
C ARG A 511 57.28 55.17 -26.66
N ARG A 512 58.48 54.57 -26.68
CA ARG A 512 58.67 53.16 -27.08
C ARG A 512 58.05 52.17 -26.09
N HIS A 513 57.86 52.55 -24.81
CA HIS A 513 57.15 51.72 -23.84
C HIS A 513 55.64 51.82 -24.05
N ALA A 514 55.11 53.05 -24.19
CA ALA A 514 53.73 53.32 -24.51
C ALA A 514 53.32 52.68 -25.84
N GLU A 515 54.17 52.73 -26.88
CA GLU A 515 53.93 52.06 -28.16
C GLU A 515 53.93 50.53 -28.03
N ARG A 516 54.79 49.96 -27.17
CA ARG A 516 54.78 48.51 -26.87
C ARG A 516 53.57 48.10 -26.04
N GLU A 517 53.10 48.95 -25.15
CA GLU A 517 51.86 48.73 -24.40
C GLU A 517 50.63 48.88 -25.28
N GLU A 518 50.60 49.86 -26.17
CA GLU A 518 49.53 50.05 -27.15
C GLU A 518 49.49 48.89 -28.15
N ARG A 519 50.64 48.41 -28.64
CA ARG A 519 50.72 47.17 -29.43
C ARG A 519 50.22 45.96 -28.66
N ARG A 520 50.63 45.79 -27.40
CA ARG A 520 50.09 44.70 -26.55
C ARG A 520 48.58 44.83 -26.37
N ARG A 521 48.07 46.04 -26.15
CA ARG A 521 46.64 46.31 -26.00
C ARG A 521 45.86 46.06 -27.29
N ILE A 522 46.44 46.37 -28.45
CA ILE A 522 45.87 46.06 -29.77
C ILE A 522 45.91 44.56 -30.03
N ASP A 523 47.00 43.87 -29.68
CA ASP A 523 47.12 42.43 -29.86
C ASP A 523 46.22 41.65 -28.89
N ASP A 524 46.04 42.14 -27.66
CA ASP A 524 45.10 41.59 -26.69
C ASP A 524 43.65 41.89 -27.10
N ALA A 525 43.34 43.10 -27.60
CA ALA A 525 42.03 43.41 -28.19
C ALA A 525 41.75 42.58 -29.46
N LYS A 526 42.79 42.27 -30.26
CA LYS A 526 42.68 41.35 -31.39
C LYS A 526 42.44 39.93 -30.92
N LYS A 527 43.15 39.45 -29.89
CA LYS A 527 42.92 38.13 -29.29
C LYS A 527 41.52 38.00 -28.69
N ASP A 528 41.03 39.02 -27.99
CA ASP A 528 39.69 39.06 -27.43
C ASP A 528 38.63 39.07 -28.54
N LYS A 529 38.83 39.84 -29.61
CA LYS A 529 37.98 39.77 -30.81
C LYS A 529 38.07 38.41 -31.51
N LEU A 530 39.25 37.78 -31.54
CA LEU A 530 39.44 36.44 -32.12
C LEU A 530 38.80 35.36 -31.25
N GLN A 531 38.77 35.54 -29.93
CA GLN A 531 38.03 34.69 -28.98
C GLN A 531 36.52 34.92 -29.04
N GLN A 532 36.06 36.13 -29.34
CA GLN A 532 34.64 36.40 -29.60
C GLN A 532 34.20 35.86 -30.97
N LEU A 533 35.09 35.87 -31.98
CA LEU A 533 34.84 35.32 -33.32
C LEU A 533 34.98 33.79 -33.38
N LYS A 534 35.85 33.20 -32.54
CA LYS A 534 35.78 31.79 -32.16
C LYS A 534 34.62 31.64 -31.18
N GLY A 535 33.39 31.74 -31.70
CA GLY A 535 32.18 31.52 -30.90
C GLY A 535 32.36 30.28 -30.03
N LYS A 536 31.91 30.35 -28.77
CA LYS A 536 32.02 29.28 -27.75
C LYS A 536 31.95 27.93 -28.44
N ASP A 537 33.08 27.22 -28.50
CA ASP A 537 33.17 25.94 -29.21
C ASP A 537 31.96 25.11 -28.79
N PRO A 538 31.09 24.68 -29.72
CA PRO A 538 29.87 23.94 -29.38
C PRO A 538 30.15 22.76 -28.45
N ASN A 539 31.33 22.16 -28.63
CA ASN A 539 31.86 21.08 -27.80
C ASN A 539 32.04 21.45 -26.32
N THR A 540 32.44 22.68 -26.00
CA THR A 540 32.58 23.14 -24.60
C THR A 540 31.24 23.33 -23.92
N VAL A 541 30.23 23.79 -24.66
CA VAL A 541 28.85 23.93 -24.18
C VAL A 541 28.24 22.54 -23.95
N GLU A 542 28.49 21.58 -24.85
CA GLU A 542 28.06 20.19 -24.68
C GLU A 542 28.77 19.48 -23.52
N ILE A 543 30.07 19.73 -23.31
CA ILE A 543 30.81 19.20 -22.15
C ILE A 543 30.25 19.75 -20.83
N LEU A 544 29.95 21.05 -20.77
CA LEU A 544 29.32 21.64 -19.57
C LEU A 544 27.92 21.08 -19.33
N ARG A 545 27.12 20.92 -20.39
CA ARG A 545 25.79 20.30 -20.32
C ARG A 545 25.86 18.84 -19.85
N ALA A 546 26.85 18.10 -20.32
CA ALA A 546 27.09 16.72 -19.88
C ALA A 546 27.54 16.65 -18.41
N GLN A 547 28.32 17.63 -17.94
CA GLN A 547 28.69 17.74 -16.52
C GLN A 547 27.50 18.12 -15.64
N GLU A 548 26.66 19.05 -16.08
CA GLU A 548 25.40 19.39 -15.40
C GLU A 548 24.48 18.19 -15.30
N TRP A 549 24.31 17.43 -16.39
CA TRP A 549 23.51 16.22 -16.39
C TRP A 549 24.07 15.13 -15.45
N ARG A 550 25.40 14.98 -15.37
CA ARG A 550 26.06 14.09 -14.38
C ARG A 550 25.81 14.54 -12.94
N LYS A 551 25.88 15.84 -12.67
CA LYS A 551 25.57 16.40 -11.35
C LYS A 551 24.10 16.21 -10.98
N GLU A 552 23.18 16.42 -11.91
CA GLU A 552 21.75 16.21 -11.69
C GLU A 552 21.42 14.73 -11.43
N THR A 553 21.98 13.82 -12.22
CA THR A 553 21.79 12.38 -12.02
C THR A 553 22.40 11.90 -10.69
N GLN A 554 23.56 12.44 -10.30
CA GLN A 554 24.16 12.15 -9.00
C GLN A 554 23.31 12.71 -7.84
N ALA A 555 22.81 13.95 -7.95
CA ALA A 555 21.90 14.53 -6.98
C ALA A 555 20.57 13.77 -6.88
N GLN A 556 20.07 13.24 -8.00
CA GLN A 556 18.87 12.40 -8.01
C GLN A 556 19.12 11.06 -7.32
N LYS A 557 20.29 10.43 -7.53
CA LYS A 557 20.71 9.23 -6.79
C LYS A 557 20.81 9.50 -5.29
N GLU A 558 21.48 10.57 -4.90
CA GLU A 558 21.59 10.97 -3.49
C GLU A 558 20.22 11.26 -2.86
N ARG A 559 19.27 11.86 -3.60
CA ARG A 559 17.90 12.06 -3.12
C ARG A 559 17.17 10.74 -2.90
N ILE A 560 17.30 9.79 -3.83
CA ILE A 560 16.68 8.46 -3.70
C ILE A 560 17.31 7.70 -2.53
N GLU A 561 18.63 7.72 -2.38
CA GLU A 561 19.34 7.09 -1.26
C GLU A 561 18.95 7.72 0.09
N LYS A 562 18.88 9.05 0.17
CA LYS A 562 18.39 9.74 1.38
C LYS A 562 16.93 9.38 1.69
N ALA A 563 16.08 9.25 0.68
CA ALA A 563 14.69 8.84 0.86
C ALA A 563 14.57 7.38 1.34
N LYS A 564 15.40 6.48 0.82
CA LYS A 564 15.49 5.09 1.30
C LYS A 564 15.95 5.03 2.75
N LEU A 565 17.04 5.72 3.08
CA LEU A 565 17.58 5.77 4.43
C LEU A 565 16.58 6.37 5.43
N ALA A 566 15.87 7.44 5.04
CA ALA A 566 14.80 8.02 5.86
C ALA A 566 13.63 7.04 6.09
N LYS A 567 13.28 6.24 5.07
CA LYS A 567 12.25 5.19 5.21
C LYS A 567 12.71 4.07 6.14
N GLU A 568 13.96 3.63 6.02
CA GLU A 568 14.56 2.62 6.91
C GLU A 568 14.59 3.10 8.36
N LEU A 569 15.03 4.35 8.61
CA LEU A 569 15.00 4.95 9.95
C LEU A 569 13.57 5.06 10.51
N ALA A 570 12.60 5.47 9.69
CA ALA A 570 11.21 5.54 10.14
C ALA A 570 10.66 4.15 10.52
N GLN A 571 10.99 3.11 9.74
CA GLN A 571 10.62 1.73 10.06
C GLN A 571 11.28 1.23 11.34
N GLU A 572 12.56 1.57 11.56
CA GLU A 572 13.27 1.24 12.80
C GLU A 572 12.65 1.94 14.01
N GLU A 573 12.32 3.23 13.89
CA GLU A 573 11.64 3.98 14.95
C GLU A 573 10.25 3.41 15.28
N GLU A 574 9.48 3.01 14.26
CA GLU A 574 8.18 2.34 14.45
C GLU A 574 8.33 0.99 15.15
N ALA A 575 9.32 0.18 14.74
CA ALA A 575 9.65 -1.08 15.39
C ALA A 575 10.06 -0.88 16.85
N GLN A 576 10.90 0.11 17.15
CA GLN A 576 11.28 0.47 18.52
C GLN A 576 10.09 0.96 19.34
N ARG A 577 9.18 1.75 18.75
CA ARG A 577 7.94 2.18 19.42
C ARG A 577 7.02 1.01 19.74
N LEU A 578 6.86 0.07 18.81
CA LEU A 578 6.08 -1.15 19.03
C LEU A 578 6.70 -2.02 20.13
N ALA A 579 8.03 -2.21 20.10
CA ALA A 579 8.75 -2.94 21.13
C ALA A 579 8.57 -2.31 22.53
N ARG A 580 8.63 -0.97 22.63
CA ARG A 580 8.35 -0.25 23.88
C ARG A 580 6.90 -0.44 24.35
N LYS A 581 5.92 -0.32 23.45
CA LYS A 581 4.50 -0.57 23.79
C LYS A 581 4.27 -1.99 24.31
N ILE A 582 4.96 -2.99 23.74
CA ILE A 582 4.90 -4.38 24.20
C ILE A 582 5.52 -4.49 25.60
N ALA A 583 6.71 -3.92 25.82
CA ALA A 583 7.36 -3.91 27.11
C ALA A 583 6.49 -3.23 28.20
N ASP A 584 5.92 -2.05 27.90
CA ASP A 584 5.00 -1.35 28.81
C ASP A 584 3.76 -2.20 29.14
N ARG A 585 3.25 -2.95 28.15
CA ARG A 585 2.12 -3.87 28.34
C ARG A 585 2.50 -5.06 29.23
N GLU A 586 3.70 -5.60 29.07
CA GLU A 586 4.22 -6.68 29.91
C GLU A 586 4.43 -6.20 31.35
N GLU A 587 5.05 -5.04 31.55
CA GLU A 587 5.24 -4.43 32.88
C GLU A 587 3.90 -4.16 33.59
N THR A 588 2.93 -3.59 32.85
CA THR A 588 1.58 -3.35 33.41
C THR A 588 0.86 -4.66 33.73
N TRP A 589 1.02 -5.70 32.89
CA TRP A 589 0.47 -7.01 33.16
C TRP A 589 1.10 -7.65 34.41
N GLU A 590 2.43 -7.62 34.55
CA GLU A 590 3.13 -8.14 35.72
C GLU A 590 2.72 -7.41 37.01
N ARG A 591 2.59 -6.08 36.94
CA ARG A 591 2.11 -5.27 38.06
C ARG A 591 0.67 -5.62 38.45
N LEU A 592 -0.21 -5.84 37.47
CA LEU A 592 -1.60 -6.24 37.76
C LEU A 592 -1.69 -7.69 38.26
N GLU A 593 -0.86 -8.59 37.74
CA GLU A 593 -0.85 -10.00 38.11
C GLU A 593 -0.29 -10.20 39.52
N THR A 594 0.74 -9.46 39.91
CA THR A 594 1.23 -9.41 41.30
C THR A 594 0.15 -8.92 42.27
N LEU A 595 -0.56 -7.83 41.92
CA LEU A 595 -1.72 -7.36 42.70
C LEU A 595 -2.86 -8.38 42.76
N ARG A 596 -3.13 -9.08 41.65
CA ARG A 596 -4.16 -10.12 41.57
C ARG A 596 -3.83 -11.30 42.48
N ARG A 597 -2.58 -11.78 42.44
CA ARG A 597 -2.07 -12.84 43.32
C ARG A 597 -2.11 -12.42 44.79
N ALA A 598 -1.71 -11.19 45.11
CA ALA A 598 -1.80 -10.66 46.47
C ALA A 598 -3.26 -10.62 46.96
N ARG A 599 -4.20 -10.11 46.16
CA ARG A 599 -5.65 -10.12 46.49
C ARG A 599 -6.23 -11.52 46.58
N SER A 600 -5.71 -12.49 45.83
CA SER A 600 -6.13 -13.90 45.94
C SER A 600 -5.68 -14.48 47.28
N ARG A 601 -4.40 -14.30 47.62
CA ARG A 601 -3.84 -14.72 48.92
C ARG A 601 -4.56 -14.07 50.09
N GLU A 602 -4.86 -12.77 50.02
CA GLU A 602 -5.60 -12.08 51.08
C GLU A 602 -7.03 -12.66 51.24
N ARG A 603 -7.70 -13.01 50.13
CA ARG A 603 -9.02 -13.66 50.18
C ARG A 603 -8.93 -15.06 50.78
N GLU A 604 -7.90 -15.83 50.46
CA GLU A 604 -7.66 -17.14 51.06
C GLU A 604 -7.37 -17.03 52.55
N LEU A 605 -6.51 -16.09 52.97
CA LEU A 605 -6.24 -15.81 54.38
C LEU A 605 -7.52 -15.43 55.12
N LYS A 606 -8.35 -14.53 54.58
CA LYS A 606 -9.64 -14.17 55.18
C LYS A 606 -10.59 -15.38 55.28
N ARG A 607 -10.63 -16.26 54.28
CA ARG A 607 -11.44 -17.50 54.34
C ARG A 607 -10.90 -18.44 55.42
N ASN A 608 -9.59 -18.62 55.50
CA ASN A 608 -8.93 -19.47 56.48
C ASN A 608 -9.14 -18.92 57.90
N GLU A 609 -8.95 -17.62 58.12
CA GLU A 609 -9.24 -16.96 59.39
C GLU A 609 -10.72 -17.08 59.77
N ALA A 610 -11.65 -16.89 58.83
CA ALA A 610 -13.07 -17.07 59.09
C ALA A 610 -13.43 -18.53 59.40
N ALA A 611 -12.72 -19.50 58.83
CA ALA A 611 -12.87 -20.91 59.14
C ALA A 611 -12.29 -21.24 60.53
N ILE A 612 -11.12 -20.69 60.88
CA ILE A 612 -10.49 -20.85 62.20
C ILE A 612 -11.35 -20.20 63.28
N ARG A 613 -11.85 -18.98 63.09
CA ARG A 613 -12.77 -18.32 64.04
C ARG A 613 -14.06 -19.12 64.24
N ARG A 614 -14.61 -19.68 63.15
CA ARG A 614 -15.76 -20.59 63.24
C ARG A 614 -15.41 -21.85 64.03
N ALA A 615 -14.24 -22.45 63.79
CA ALA A 615 -13.79 -23.63 64.53
C ALA A 615 -13.54 -23.34 66.02
N GLN A 616 -12.97 -22.19 66.36
CA GLN A 616 -12.71 -21.77 67.74
C GLN A 616 -13.99 -21.42 68.51
N GLY A 617 -15.02 -20.92 67.82
CA GLY A 617 -16.32 -20.60 68.41
C GLY A 617 -17.23 -21.81 68.65
N ILE A 618 -16.84 -23.00 68.18
CA ILE A 618 -17.60 -24.24 68.41
C ILE A 618 -17.11 -24.84 69.74
N PRO A 619 -17.95 -24.93 70.79
CA PRO A 619 -17.56 -25.54 72.05
C PRO A 619 -17.11 -26.98 71.82
N VAL A 620 -15.95 -27.33 72.37
CA VAL A 620 -15.35 -28.67 72.26
C VAL A 620 -16.37 -29.72 72.71
N GLY A 621 -16.89 -30.51 71.75
CA GLY A 621 -17.94 -31.50 71.98
C GLY A 621 -19.29 -31.23 71.29
N THR A 622 -19.48 -30.09 70.63
CA THR A 622 -20.65 -29.84 69.76
C THR A 622 -20.38 -30.30 68.33
N ALA A 623 -21.27 -31.14 67.79
CA ALA A 623 -21.17 -31.67 66.43
C ALA A 623 -21.23 -30.52 65.40
N LEU A 624 -20.39 -30.60 64.36
CA LEU A 624 -20.34 -29.63 63.27
C LEU A 624 -21.75 -29.39 62.70
N PRO A 625 -22.10 -28.13 62.37
CA PRO A 625 -23.45 -27.78 61.96
C PRO A 625 -23.88 -28.58 60.74
N GLN A 626 -25.03 -29.26 60.85
CA GLN A 626 -25.68 -29.94 59.75
C GLN A 626 -25.93 -28.94 58.61
N VAL A 627 -25.20 -29.12 57.51
CA VAL A 627 -25.43 -28.41 56.26
C VAL A 627 -26.61 -29.09 55.58
N LEU A 628 -27.75 -28.39 55.58
CA LEU A 628 -28.93 -28.68 54.75
C LEU A 628 -28.55 -28.77 53.27
#